data_AF-A0ABD6DIG3-F1
#
_entry.id   AF-A0ABD6DIG3-F1
#
_cell.length_a   1.000
_cell.length_b   1.000
_cell.length_c   1.000
_cell.angle_alpha   90.00
_cell.angle_beta   90.00
_cell.angle_gamma   90.00
#
_symmetry.space_group_name_H-M   'P 1'
#
loop_
_entity.id
_entity.type
_entity.pdbx_description
1 polymer ?
#
loop_
_entity_poly.entity_id
_entity_poly.type
_entity_poly.pdbx_seq_one_letter_code
_entity_poly.pdbx_strand_id
1 'polypeptide(L)'
;MRRTTGLAVGLVVLLLAGAAVAVPATAGHVAPATNGDAARDVKSTSATTTAAQTADLELQQAFPGETDTDIASIEFTASTNDTVTAPQEQTDGEVTFTFDRWSGGGDAGTNNEFDVTQGETYEVEYEATGTSQGDSGFDGTRSIYISRGAGMTGTLEADVRYVEPEFGGAAAQSTPEVRFEGTDEQTTSVVVEFENIGSGDMDLQSASASAGADITASASSAPNRVDAGETETVTVDVTVDEAVREGTHSVELTLEDSLGNVDTVRFDIEVVKATSVESVEPVVDVGNVLVGTSETVPVTIAEQTGYAAVDVSVSDPSGVNRNASASVSGLAGSLGAGDSRTGSATVSIDADAVQHAEKSWTVRLSTDDPDAEPESFRLDARVIYPARFGEPTGSGASYTFDEPRGESEFTREVTTTIQNTGDLPLAIEDVSVDSPSFDDQYVSAELTRASDTVPGQDSREYVLDVTLDSEVPAGEHTLNVRFTSGNASAGTQTVEVPLTVEHETELGVDTENVEFGQLEITRTDTRTVTVSEALGYNAIEDLQLERLDGPDEGWLTVQRDVPEQLAAGSESQTVFSLQFDTDAEVLTPYEWTYRVNGDDVEPRTITVTAEPGIIEGEATHDRLQAYEDDPELGASAGSMDELLTRLEEKIEDGDLDSGQDISRGFTAAQTFVEFLNATDRVQAVRESEGNEAAQEELVRAASTYNTVALYVSELEDPELRELGQRALEEGNTVLNDEIETQRTYYEDRLASEETALLEEAMIQRSLARIAVLEGEDERASQLQADADAAFEAYSTNVSQGQSNLQAARSARENLSGSMLTSVGGTPLLLNPANLGPFDAQRAHIAERYDESISHFEAAGEQETADSIREERNRQLSALSTARTAMFAVTGGYVFAFVALLVHLARGTLAYVSDANEAVNGEFLV
;
A
#
# COMPACT_ATOMS: atom_id res chain seq x y z
N MET A 1 -10.11 -45.58 -16.08
CA MET A 1 -9.28 -46.80 -16.18
C MET A 1 -9.59 -47.70 -14.98
N ARG A 2 -9.84 -49.00 -15.25
CA ARG A 2 -9.78 -50.23 -14.39
C ARG A 2 -9.77 -50.06 -12.84
N ARG A 3 -10.78 -50.55 -12.11
CA ARG A 3 -11.03 -51.93 -11.60
C ARG A 3 -10.08 -52.42 -10.47
N THR A 4 -10.72 -53.01 -9.44
CA THR A 4 -10.31 -54.13 -8.55
C THR A 4 -9.29 -53.85 -7.43
N THR A 5 -9.33 -54.35 -6.19
CA THR A 5 -10.24 -55.17 -5.32
C THR A 5 -9.57 -55.31 -3.93
N GLY A 6 -10.34 -55.71 -2.90
CA GLY A 6 -9.86 -56.47 -1.70
C GLY A 6 -9.91 -55.69 -0.38
N LEU A 7 -10.85 -55.83 0.57
CA LEU A 7 -11.55 -56.98 1.21
C LEU A 7 -10.68 -57.68 2.28
N ALA A 8 -11.02 -57.51 3.57
CA ALA A 8 -10.95 -58.55 4.61
C ALA A 8 -11.58 -58.08 5.94
N VAL A 9 -12.85 -58.45 6.14
CA VAL A 9 -13.49 -58.68 7.45
C VAL A 9 -13.28 -60.17 7.76
N GLY A 10 -12.81 -60.49 8.95
CA GLY A 10 -12.54 -61.86 9.41
C GLY A 10 -13.46 -62.25 10.57
N LEU A 11 -14.56 -62.91 10.22
CA LEU A 11 -15.49 -63.62 11.09
C LEU A 11 -14.98 -65.06 11.25
N VAL A 12 -14.94 -65.62 12.48
CA VAL A 12 -14.79 -67.06 12.69
C VAL A 12 -15.78 -67.54 13.74
N VAL A 13 -16.72 -68.35 13.27
CA VAL A 13 -17.58 -69.30 13.99
C VAL A 13 -17.00 -70.70 13.72
N LEU A 14 -17.00 -71.60 14.71
CA LEU A 14 -17.24 -73.06 14.57
C LEU A 14 -17.14 -73.72 15.97
N LEU A 15 -18.21 -74.29 16.55
CA LEU A 15 -18.81 -75.63 16.37
C LEU A 15 -18.13 -76.76 17.18
N LEU A 16 -18.93 -77.32 18.10
CA LEU A 16 -19.09 -78.72 18.54
C LEU A 16 -17.98 -79.75 18.24
N ALA A 17 -17.66 -80.57 19.25
CA ALA A 17 -17.99 -82.01 19.28
C ALA A 17 -17.31 -82.76 20.45
N GLY A 18 -17.95 -83.83 20.93
CA GLY A 18 -17.20 -85.06 21.24
C GLY A 18 -17.46 -85.72 22.59
N ALA A 19 -18.54 -86.50 22.67
CA ALA A 19 -18.65 -87.63 23.60
C ALA A 19 -17.76 -88.80 23.12
N ALA A 20 -17.15 -89.55 24.06
CA ALA A 20 -16.78 -90.94 23.83
C ALA A 20 -16.60 -91.71 25.16
N VAL A 21 -17.34 -92.79 25.26
CA VAL A 21 -17.26 -93.89 26.24
C VAL A 21 -16.07 -94.80 25.92
N ALA A 22 -15.40 -95.33 26.95
CA ALA A 22 -14.72 -96.63 26.89
C ALA A 22 -14.57 -97.27 28.29
N VAL A 23 -14.95 -98.55 28.36
CA VAL A 23 -14.77 -99.60 29.40
C VAL A 23 -13.95 -100.74 28.69
N PRO A 24 -13.35 -101.81 29.29
CA PRO A 24 -13.17 -102.31 30.67
C PRO A 24 -11.69 -102.73 31.03
N ALA A 25 -11.45 -103.25 32.26
CA ALA A 25 -11.00 -104.65 32.53
C ALA A 25 -10.23 -104.85 33.87
N THR A 26 -10.86 -105.62 34.78
CA THR A 26 -10.34 -106.75 35.61
C THR A 26 -8.96 -106.74 36.27
N ALA A 27 -8.88 -106.99 37.59
CA ALA A 27 -8.59 -108.32 38.22
C ALA A 27 -7.98 -108.23 39.65
N GLY A 28 -8.36 -109.18 40.53
CA GLY A 28 -7.57 -109.63 41.70
C GLY A 28 -8.26 -109.50 43.08
N HIS A 29 -9.16 -110.41 43.48
CA HIS A 29 -8.92 -111.59 44.35
C HIS A 29 -8.22 -111.33 45.70
N VAL A 30 -8.87 -111.69 46.83
CA VAL A 30 -8.50 -112.80 47.75
C VAL A 30 -9.58 -112.93 48.86
N ALA A 31 -10.24 -114.09 48.92
CA ALA A 31 -10.91 -114.63 50.11
C ALA A 31 -9.87 -115.40 50.97
N PRO A 32 -10.10 -115.82 52.24
CA PRO A 32 -10.91 -117.04 52.43
C PRO A 32 -11.56 -117.27 53.83
N ALA A 33 -12.48 -118.25 53.85
CA ALA A 33 -12.60 -119.36 54.81
C ALA A 33 -13.11 -119.09 56.26
N THR A 34 -13.92 -119.93 56.92
CA THR A 34 -14.51 -121.28 56.68
C THR A 34 -15.34 -121.70 57.92
N ASN A 35 -16.19 -122.73 57.74
CA ASN A 35 -16.72 -123.74 58.69
C ASN A 35 -17.89 -123.31 59.58
N GLY A 36 -18.94 -124.12 59.83
CA GLY A 36 -19.21 -125.51 59.47
C GLY A 36 -20.15 -126.17 60.51
N ASP A 37 -20.87 -127.19 60.07
CA ASP A 37 -21.45 -128.33 60.81
C ASP A 37 -22.90 -128.34 61.36
N ALA A 38 -23.72 -129.15 60.67
CA ALA A 38 -24.38 -130.40 61.13
C ALA A 38 -25.63 -130.41 62.07
N ALA A 39 -26.74 -130.81 61.42
CA ALA A 39 -27.59 -131.98 61.73
C ALA A 39 -28.45 -132.04 63.01
N ARG A 40 -29.78 -132.16 62.84
CA ARG A 40 -30.54 -133.39 63.18
C ARG A 40 -31.99 -133.38 62.68
N ASP A 41 -32.39 -134.58 62.28
CA ASP A 41 -33.65 -135.06 61.72
C ASP A 41 -34.59 -135.54 62.84
N VAL A 42 -35.86 -135.11 62.87
CA VAL A 42 -36.99 -135.84 63.49
C VAL A 42 -38.28 -135.56 62.70
N LYS A 43 -38.73 -136.55 61.93
CA LYS A 43 -40.08 -136.68 61.38
C LYS A 43 -41.15 -136.80 62.49
N SER A 44 -42.17 -135.96 62.43
CA SER A 44 -43.52 -136.26 62.91
C SER A 44 -44.54 -135.74 61.89
N THR A 45 -45.24 -136.65 61.22
CA THR A 45 -46.28 -136.37 60.24
C THR A 45 -47.52 -135.74 60.90
N SER A 46 -47.81 -134.49 60.55
CA SER A 46 -49.12 -133.82 60.66
C SER A 46 -49.20 -132.79 59.53
N ALA A 47 -50.39 -132.60 58.96
CA ALA A 47 -50.63 -131.86 57.71
C ALA A 47 -49.83 -130.56 57.60
N THR A 48 -49.13 -130.38 56.47
CA THR A 48 -48.29 -129.21 56.19
C THR A 48 -49.15 -128.09 55.63
N THR A 49 -49.21 -126.95 56.32
CA THR A 49 -49.45 -125.63 55.72
C THR A 49 -48.07 -125.08 55.37
N THR A 50 -47.80 -124.75 54.10
CA THR A 50 -46.56 -124.07 53.69
C THR A 50 -46.78 -122.55 53.79
N ALA A 51 -45.69 -121.82 54.06
CA ALA A 51 -45.51 -120.37 54.16
C ALA A 51 -46.71 -119.45 53.80
N ALA A 52 -47.12 -118.61 54.77
CA ALA A 52 -47.86 -117.38 54.49
C ALA A 52 -46.85 -116.25 54.20
N GLN A 53 -47.11 -115.40 53.21
CA GLN A 53 -46.41 -114.13 53.07
C GLN A 53 -47.11 -113.08 53.94
N THR A 54 -46.37 -112.44 54.83
CA THR A 54 -46.82 -111.31 55.66
C THR A 54 -46.55 -110.02 54.88
N ALA A 55 -47.53 -109.10 54.87
CA ALA A 55 -47.36 -107.76 54.31
C ALA A 55 -46.59 -106.86 55.31
N ASP A 56 -45.64 -106.05 54.86
CA ASP A 56 -44.95 -105.06 55.69
C ASP A 56 -45.50 -103.68 55.37
N LEU A 57 -46.08 -102.99 56.36
CA LEU A 57 -46.71 -101.68 56.18
C LEU A 57 -46.01 -100.61 57.04
N GLU A 58 -45.48 -99.57 56.40
CA GLU A 58 -44.83 -98.43 57.05
C GLU A 58 -45.75 -97.21 57.03
N LEU A 59 -46.44 -96.97 58.14
CA LEU A 59 -47.42 -95.89 58.28
C LEU A 59 -46.79 -94.63 58.86
N GLN A 60 -46.98 -93.50 58.19
CA GLN A 60 -46.40 -92.22 58.57
C GLN A 60 -47.08 -91.65 59.83
N GLN A 61 -46.39 -91.66 60.97
CA GLN A 61 -46.99 -91.23 62.25
C GLN A 61 -47.31 -89.73 62.27
N ALA A 62 -46.49 -88.91 61.61
CA ALA A 62 -46.72 -87.47 61.50
C ALA A 62 -47.91 -87.08 60.61
N PHE A 63 -48.44 -88.00 59.79
CA PHE A 63 -49.49 -87.75 58.81
C PHE A 63 -50.71 -88.69 59.02
N PRO A 64 -51.65 -88.35 59.92
CA PRO A 64 -52.86 -89.14 60.13
C PRO A 64 -53.71 -89.25 58.85
N GLY A 65 -54.13 -90.46 58.51
CA GLY A 65 -54.95 -90.75 57.33
C GLY A 65 -54.16 -91.13 56.07
N GLU A 66 -52.82 -91.02 56.08
CA GLU A 66 -52.01 -91.59 55.00
C GLU A 66 -52.05 -93.11 55.03
N THR A 67 -51.93 -93.72 53.85
CA THR A 67 -52.05 -95.18 53.70
C THR A 67 -50.78 -95.77 53.12
N ASP A 68 -50.42 -96.95 53.60
CA ASP A 68 -49.42 -97.80 52.98
C ASP A 68 -50.03 -99.15 52.60
N THR A 69 -49.49 -99.78 51.56
CA THR A 69 -50.06 -100.97 50.94
C THR A 69 -49.00 -101.97 50.53
N ASP A 70 -49.17 -103.24 50.94
CA ASP A 70 -48.30 -104.36 50.58
C ASP A 70 -49.11 -105.68 50.43
N ILE A 71 -48.51 -106.77 49.95
CA ILE A 71 -49.21 -108.02 49.62
C ILE A 71 -48.99 -109.09 50.71
N ALA A 72 -50.08 -109.66 51.20
CA ALA A 72 -50.09 -110.85 52.07
C ALA A 72 -50.68 -112.05 51.32
N SER A 73 -50.23 -113.28 51.59
CA SER A 73 -50.73 -114.49 50.91
C SER A 73 -50.97 -115.69 51.82
N ILE A 74 -51.93 -116.53 51.44
CA ILE A 74 -52.22 -117.83 52.08
C ILE A 74 -52.01 -118.95 51.07
N GLU A 75 -51.12 -119.89 51.38
CA GLU A 75 -50.98 -121.14 50.64
C GLU A 75 -51.73 -122.30 51.32
N PHE A 76 -52.50 -123.09 50.57
CA PHE A 76 -53.18 -124.29 51.06
C PHE A 76 -53.21 -125.42 50.03
N THR A 77 -53.12 -126.67 50.48
CA THR A 77 -53.33 -127.85 49.64
C THR A 77 -54.77 -128.33 49.74
N ALA A 78 -55.47 -128.42 48.61
CA ALA A 78 -56.86 -128.83 48.60
C ALA A 78 -57.03 -130.30 49.05
N SER A 79 -57.86 -130.50 50.05
CA SER A 79 -58.11 -131.81 50.67
C SER A 79 -59.15 -132.66 49.93
N THR A 80 -59.95 -132.01 49.07
CA THR A 80 -61.00 -132.60 48.22
C THR A 80 -61.16 -131.77 46.94
N ASN A 81 -61.68 -132.37 45.86
CA ASN A 81 -62.12 -131.59 44.70
C ASN A 81 -63.37 -130.79 45.08
N ASP A 82 -63.32 -129.46 45.03
CA ASP A 82 -64.45 -128.57 45.36
C ASP A 82 -64.26 -127.19 44.73
N THR A 83 -65.28 -126.32 44.81
CA THR A 83 -65.14 -124.90 44.51
C THR A 83 -64.88 -124.12 45.79
N VAL A 84 -63.80 -123.35 45.84
CA VAL A 84 -63.41 -122.48 46.97
C VAL A 84 -63.81 -121.04 46.65
N THR A 85 -64.49 -120.37 47.59
CA THR A 85 -64.75 -118.93 47.54
C THR A 85 -63.93 -118.19 48.60
N ALA A 86 -62.86 -117.53 48.18
CA ALA A 86 -62.08 -116.61 48.99
C ALA A 86 -62.89 -115.34 49.32
N PRO A 87 -62.81 -114.77 50.53
CA PRO A 87 -63.42 -113.48 50.85
C PRO A 87 -62.87 -112.36 49.95
N GLN A 88 -63.72 -111.45 49.45
CA GLN A 88 -63.26 -110.31 48.64
C GLN A 88 -62.52 -109.25 49.46
N GLU A 89 -62.91 -109.05 50.71
CA GLU A 89 -62.30 -108.05 51.59
C GLU A 89 -62.46 -108.54 53.02
N GLN A 90 -61.43 -108.37 53.84
CA GLN A 90 -61.45 -108.56 55.28
C GLN A 90 -60.64 -107.42 55.92
N THR A 91 -61.18 -106.82 56.97
CA THR A 91 -60.49 -105.76 57.71
C THR A 91 -60.51 -106.09 59.18
N ASP A 92 -59.45 -105.72 59.90
CA ASP A 92 -59.41 -105.76 61.36
C ASP A 92 -59.68 -104.38 62.00
N GLY A 93 -59.93 -103.37 61.17
CA GLY A 93 -60.20 -101.99 61.54
C GLY A 93 -59.04 -101.03 61.23
N GLU A 94 -57.80 -101.51 61.21
CA GLU A 94 -56.61 -100.69 60.91
C GLU A 94 -55.94 -101.12 59.60
N VAL A 95 -55.91 -102.44 59.33
CA VAL A 95 -55.47 -102.99 58.06
C VAL A 95 -56.65 -103.65 57.35
N THR A 96 -56.79 -103.35 56.06
CA THR A 96 -57.78 -103.96 55.18
C THR A 96 -57.07 -104.85 54.16
N PHE A 97 -57.34 -106.14 54.23
CA PHE A 97 -56.90 -107.15 53.27
C PHE A 97 -57.97 -107.33 52.19
N THR A 98 -57.67 -106.89 50.98
CA THR A 98 -58.54 -107.04 49.81
C THR A 98 -58.02 -108.16 48.93
N PHE A 99 -58.88 -109.10 48.54
CA PHE A 99 -58.48 -110.18 47.65
C PHE A 99 -57.93 -109.61 46.35
N ASP A 100 -56.76 -110.07 45.96
CA ASP A 100 -56.15 -109.71 44.69
C ASP A 100 -56.30 -110.85 43.67
N ARG A 101 -55.71 -112.01 43.98
CA ARG A 101 -55.65 -113.14 43.04
C ARG A 101 -55.38 -114.47 43.73
N TRP A 102 -55.52 -115.56 42.96
CA TRP A 102 -55.10 -116.89 43.35
C TRP A 102 -54.31 -117.58 42.22
N SER A 103 -53.45 -118.52 42.58
CA SER A 103 -52.76 -119.40 41.65
C SER A 103 -52.56 -120.80 42.23
N GLY A 104 -52.71 -121.86 41.42
CA GLY A 104 -52.55 -123.24 41.89
C GLY A 104 -53.12 -124.28 40.93
N GLY A 105 -52.64 -125.53 41.04
CA GLY A 105 -53.12 -126.64 40.18
C GLY A 105 -52.85 -126.48 38.67
N GLY A 106 -51.96 -125.56 38.29
CA GLY A 106 -51.65 -125.22 36.90
C GLY A 106 -52.48 -124.07 36.31
N ASP A 107 -53.42 -123.51 37.07
CA ASP A 107 -54.25 -122.35 36.69
C ASP A 107 -54.04 -121.17 37.66
N ALA A 108 -54.51 -119.97 37.27
CA ALA A 108 -54.53 -118.77 38.11
C ALA A 108 -55.71 -117.86 37.72
N GLY A 109 -56.17 -117.03 38.65
CA GLY A 109 -57.28 -116.11 38.39
C GLY A 109 -57.44 -115.01 39.43
N THR A 110 -58.16 -113.96 39.05
CA THR A 110 -58.51 -112.82 39.92
C THR A 110 -59.98 -112.84 40.34
N ASN A 111 -60.69 -113.94 40.09
CA ASN A 111 -62.02 -114.16 40.65
C ASN A 111 -61.88 -114.85 42.00
N ASN A 112 -62.59 -114.37 43.00
CA ASN A 112 -62.53 -114.90 44.35
C ASN A 112 -63.23 -116.26 44.52
N GLU A 113 -63.76 -116.86 43.44
CA GLU A 113 -64.33 -118.21 43.42
C GLU A 113 -63.63 -119.04 42.35
N PHE A 114 -63.10 -120.20 42.74
CA PHE A 114 -62.31 -121.06 41.87
C PHE A 114 -62.35 -122.53 42.27
N ASP A 115 -62.23 -123.40 41.27
CA ASP A 115 -62.23 -124.85 41.47
C ASP A 115 -60.85 -125.33 41.90
N VAL A 116 -60.81 -126.21 42.91
CA VAL A 116 -59.58 -126.81 43.42
C VAL A 116 -59.57 -128.32 43.26
N THR A 117 -58.39 -128.87 42.98
CA THR A 117 -58.16 -130.31 42.82
C THR A 117 -57.47 -130.90 44.04
N GLN A 118 -58.00 -132.01 44.55
CA GLN A 118 -57.46 -132.75 45.68
C GLN A 118 -55.98 -133.09 45.48
N GLY A 119 -55.16 -132.65 46.42
CA GLY A 119 -53.71 -132.87 46.44
C GLY A 119 -52.89 -131.77 45.76
N GLU A 120 -53.52 -130.80 45.09
CA GLU A 120 -52.83 -129.64 44.52
C GLU A 120 -52.80 -128.47 45.50
N THR A 121 -51.79 -127.62 45.38
CA THR A 121 -51.54 -126.48 46.26
C THR A 121 -51.88 -125.18 45.55
N TYR A 122 -52.55 -124.30 46.29
CA TYR A 122 -53.07 -123.02 45.83
C TYR A 122 -52.58 -121.91 46.75
N GLU A 123 -52.08 -120.83 46.18
CA GLU A 123 -51.75 -119.58 46.85
C GLU A 123 -52.83 -118.54 46.56
N VAL A 124 -53.28 -117.82 47.58
CA VAL A 124 -54.27 -116.75 47.49
C VAL A 124 -53.67 -115.48 48.08
N GLU A 125 -53.48 -114.48 47.24
CA GLU A 125 -52.88 -113.18 47.58
C GLU A 125 -53.96 -112.13 47.88
N TYR A 126 -53.64 -111.25 48.83
CA TYR A 126 -54.44 -110.14 49.31
C TYR A 126 -53.58 -108.88 49.39
N GLU A 127 -54.11 -107.77 48.91
CA GLU A 127 -53.54 -106.44 49.13
C GLU A 127 -53.93 -105.97 50.54
N ALA A 128 -52.95 -105.85 51.42
CA ALA A 128 -53.08 -105.31 52.76
C ALA A 128 -52.83 -103.79 52.73
N THR A 129 -53.85 -103.00 53.03
CA THR A 129 -53.73 -101.53 53.11
C THR A 129 -53.95 -101.07 54.54
N GLY A 130 -52.94 -100.44 55.13
CA GLY A 130 -53.00 -99.80 56.44
C GLY A 130 -53.27 -98.30 56.29
N THR A 131 -54.00 -97.70 57.22
CA THR A 131 -54.16 -96.25 57.32
C THR A 131 -53.56 -95.75 58.63
N SER A 132 -52.61 -94.81 58.55
CA SER A 132 -51.98 -94.19 59.71
C SER A 132 -53.03 -93.54 60.61
N GLN A 133 -53.00 -93.90 61.90
CA GLN A 133 -53.84 -93.28 62.93
C GLN A 133 -53.11 -92.16 63.68
N GLY A 134 -51.98 -91.68 63.15
CA GLY A 134 -51.09 -90.74 63.84
C GLY A 134 -50.58 -91.29 65.17
N ASP A 135 -50.45 -90.44 66.19
CA ASP A 135 -50.00 -90.79 67.55
C ASP A 135 -50.82 -91.87 68.28
N SER A 136 -52.01 -92.18 67.78
CA SER A 136 -52.85 -93.25 68.34
C SER A 136 -52.51 -94.64 67.78
N GLY A 137 -51.71 -94.69 66.72
CA GLY A 137 -51.17 -95.89 66.12
C GLY A 137 -50.08 -96.55 66.95
N PHE A 138 -49.88 -97.85 66.78
CA PHE A 138 -48.78 -98.57 67.41
C PHE A 138 -48.37 -99.77 66.57
N ASP A 139 -47.06 -100.04 66.58
CA ASP A 139 -46.48 -101.19 65.92
C ASP A 139 -47.14 -102.50 66.33
N GLY A 140 -47.37 -103.37 65.34
CA GLY A 140 -47.68 -104.75 65.63
C GLY A 140 -48.26 -105.50 64.44
N THR A 141 -48.16 -106.82 64.53
CA THR A 141 -48.75 -107.72 63.55
C THR A 141 -50.27 -107.70 63.66
N ARG A 142 -50.92 -107.42 62.55
CA ARG A 142 -52.36 -107.45 62.34
C ARG A 142 -52.68 -108.71 61.57
N SER A 143 -53.58 -109.54 62.11
CA SER A 143 -53.78 -110.89 61.60
C SER A 143 -55.27 -111.25 61.48
N ILE A 144 -55.68 -111.78 60.33
CA ILE A 144 -57.05 -112.26 60.11
C ILE A 144 -57.02 -113.72 59.67
N TYR A 145 -57.68 -114.59 60.44
CA TYR A 145 -57.81 -116.00 60.10
C TYR A 145 -58.95 -116.25 59.11
N ILE A 146 -58.63 -116.92 58.01
CA ILE A 146 -59.57 -117.34 56.97
C ILE A 146 -59.72 -118.86 57.02
N SER A 147 -60.97 -119.33 56.99
CA SER A 147 -61.31 -120.75 56.82
C SER A 147 -62.49 -120.91 55.87
N ARG A 148 -62.29 -121.67 54.80
CA ARG A 148 -63.25 -121.92 53.72
C ARG A 148 -63.24 -123.41 53.32
N GLY A 149 -64.10 -123.78 52.38
CA GLY A 149 -64.23 -125.15 51.88
C GLY A 149 -62.94 -125.73 51.29
N ALA A 150 -62.96 -127.02 50.94
CA ALA A 150 -61.82 -127.76 50.38
C ALA A 150 -60.51 -127.79 51.21
N GLY A 151 -60.50 -127.26 52.44
CA GLY A 151 -59.29 -127.20 53.27
C GLY A 151 -58.51 -125.90 53.14
N MET A 152 -59.08 -124.85 52.53
CA MET A 152 -58.49 -123.51 52.60
C MET A 152 -58.56 -122.98 54.02
N THR A 153 -57.42 -122.96 54.71
CA THR A 153 -57.26 -122.35 56.03
C THR A 153 -55.91 -121.66 56.12
N GLY A 154 -55.89 -120.42 56.59
CA GLY A 154 -54.66 -119.67 56.80
C GLY A 154 -54.93 -118.33 57.49
N THR A 155 -53.87 -117.68 57.93
CA THR A 155 -53.94 -116.35 58.53
C THR A 155 -53.28 -115.38 57.56
N LEU A 156 -53.96 -114.30 57.18
CA LEU A 156 -53.32 -113.15 56.56
C LEU A 156 -52.72 -112.31 57.66
N GLU A 157 -51.45 -111.96 57.53
CA GLU A 157 -50.73 -111.14 58.48
C GLU A 157 -50.18 -109.90 57.79
N ALA A 158 -50.22 -108.76 58.46
CA ALA A 158 -49.54 -107.54 58.07
C ALA A 158 -48.79 -106.99 59.29
N ASP A 159 -47.48 -106.80 59.17
CA ASP A 159 -46.65 -106.15 60.16
C ASP A 159 -46.74 -104.64 59.95
N VAL A 160 -47.53 -103.98 60.80
CA VAL A 160 -47.65 -102.51 60.79
C VAL A 160 -46.54 -101.92 61.63
N ARG A 161 -45.77 -101.02 61.04
CA ARG A 161 -44.76 -100.18 61.71
C ARG A 161 -45.12 -98.72 61.52
N TYR A 162 -45.22 -97.98 62.62
CA TYR A 162 -45.33 -96.53 62.57
C TYR A 162 -43.94 -95.95 62.48
N VAL A 163 -43.68 -95.23 61.39
CA VAL A 163 -42.40 -94.56 61.16
C VAL A 163 -42.48 -93.11 61.61
N GLU A 164 -41.51 -92.71 62.41
CA GLU A 164 -41.43 -91.38 63.03
C GLU A 164 -40.32 -90.54 62.35
N PRO A 165 -40.54 -89.23 62.15
CA PRO A 165 -39.48 -88.28 61.81
C PRO A 165 -38.54 -88.04 63.00
N GLU A 166 -37.30 -87.65 62.72
CA GLU A 166 -36.31 -87.25 63.71
C GLU A 166 -35.39 -86.17 63.10
N PHE A 167 -35.13 -85.08 63.82
CA PHE A 167 -34.20 -84.04 63.34
C PHE A 167 -32.74 -84.53 63.39
N GLY A 168 -32.03 -84.42 62.27
CA GLY A 168 -30.60 -84.75 62.13
C GLY A 168 -29.64 -83.66 62.61
N GLY A 169 -30.19 -82.54 63.03
CA GLY A 169 -29.50 -81.30 63.36
C GLY A 169 -29.67 -80.25 62.28
N ALA A 170 -29.67 -78.99 62.71
CA ALA A 170 -29.74 -77.82 61.84
C ALA A 170 -28.44 -76.99 61.90
N ALA A 171 -28.05 -76.40 60.77
CA ALA A 171 -26.87 -75.55 60.65
C ALA A 171 -27.09 -74.36 59.71
N ALA A 172 -26.62 -73.18 60.10
CA ALA A 172 -26.57 -72.02 59.21
C ALA A 172 -25.36 -72.13 58.27
N GLN A 173 -25.53 -71.73 57.01
CA GLN A 173 -24.47 -71.83 55.99
C GLN A 173 -23.40 -70.74 56.11
N SER A 174 -23.71 -69.60 56.73
CA SER A 174 -22.80 -68.46 56.87
C SER A 174 -23.14 -67.59 58.07
N THR A 175 -22.16 -66.79 58.49
CA THR A 175 -22.33 -65.65 59.40
C THR A 175 -22.48 -64.40 58.55
N PRO A 176 -23.68 -63.83 58.39
CA PRO A 176 -23.86 -62.61 57.62
C PRO A 176 -23.34 -61.39 58.38
N GLU A 177 -22.79 -60.44 57.64
CA GLU A 177 -22.43 -59.12 58.13
C GLU A 177 -23.61 -58.16 57.94
N VAL A 178 -23.90 -57.36 58.96
CA VAL A 178 -24.85 -56.25 58.94
C VAL A 178 -24.07 -54.96 59.13
N ARG A 179 -23.86 -54.24 58.03
CA ARG A 179 -23.04 -53.04 57.97
C ARG A 179 -23.90 -51.78 58.04
N PHE A 180 -23.52 -50.88 58.95
CA PHE A 180 -24.14 -49.57 59.11
C PHE A 180 -23.24 -48.46 58.56
N GLU A 181 -23.82 -47.61 57.71
CA GLU A 181 -23.20 -46.44 57.08
C GLU A 181 -24.11 -45.20 57.28
N GLY A 182 -24.52 -44.93 58.53
CA GLY A 182 -25.40 -43.82 58.89
C GLY A 182 -26.91 -44.04 58.64
N THR A 183 -27.38 -45.30 58.70
CA THR A 183 -28.80 -45.66 58.56
C THR A 183 -29.36 -46.20 59.87
N ASP A 184 -30.61 -45.91 60.21
CA ASP A 184 -31.19 -46.26 61.51
C ASP A 184 -31.46 -47.78 61.68
N GLU A 185 -31.62 -48.52 60.58
CA GLU A 185 -31.99 -49.95 60.59
C GLU A 185 -31.47 -50.66 59.33
N GLN A 186 -31.01 -51.91 59.48
CA GLN A 186 -30.54 -52.77 58.40
C GLN A 186 -31.14 -54.18 58.50
N THR A 187 -31.41 -54.82 57.35
CA THR A 187 -31.99 -56.16 57.30
C THR A 187 -31.12 -57.11 56.46
N THR A 188 -30.91 -58.32 56.96
CA THR A 188 -30.23 -59.42 56.27
C THR A 188 -31.02 -60.72 56.38
N SER A 189 -30.77 -61.70 55.50
CA SER A 189 -31.45 -62.99 55.51
C SER A 189 -30.44 -64.13 55.62
N VAL A 190 -30.73 -65.10 56.50
CA VAL A 190 -29.88 -66.26 56.77
C VAL A 190 -30.62 -67.54 56.41
N VAL A 191 -30.00 -68.40 55.60
CA VAL A 191 -30.55 -69.71 55.27
C VAL A 191 -29.98 -70.75 56.22
N VAL A 192 -30.86 -71.48 56.86
CA VAL A 192 -30.55 -72.56 57.80
C VAL A 192 -31.05 -73.88 57.21
N GLU A 193 -30.15 -74.84 57.07
CA GLU A 193 -30.47 -76.19 56.60
C GLU A 193 -30.77 -77.09 57.80
N PHE A 194 -31.73 -78.00 57.66
CA PHE A 194 -32.04 -79.04 58.64
C PHE A 194 -32.39 -80.35 57.94
N GLU A 195 -32.05 -81.47 58.56
CA GLU A 195 -32.23 -82.81 57.99
C GLU A 195 -33.30 -83.59 58.75
N ASN A 196 -34.12 -84.38 58.05
CA ASN A 196 -34.97 -85.40 58.64
C ASN A 196 -34.28 -86.77 58.56
N ILE A 197 -33.64 -87.20 59.65
CA ILE A 197 -32.96 -88.51 59.74
C ILE A 197 -33.88 -89.65 60.19
N GLY A 198 -35.14 -89.32 60.52
CA GLY A 198 -36.14 -90.30 60.89
C GLY A 198 -36.53 -91.19 59.71
N SER A 199 -37.10 -92.34 60.02
CA SER A 199 -37.64 -93.26 59.00
C SER A 199 -38.99 -92.79 58.45
N GLY A 200 -39.65 -91.84 59.11
CA GLY A 200 -40.91 -91.24 58.67
C GLY A 200 -40.74 -89.82 58.17
N ASP A 201 -41.72 -89.36 57.40
CA ASP A 201 -41.80 -87.99 56.90
C ASP A 201 -42.12 -87.02 58.05
N MET A 202 -41.53 -85.84 58.02
CA MET A 202 -41.68 -84.79 59.01
C MET A 202 -42.74 -83.77 58.57
N ASP A 203 -43.71 -83.47 59.41
CA ASP A 203 -44.65 -82.35 59.25
C ASP A 203 -44.21 -81.20 60.14
N LEU A 204 -43.59 -80.17 59.55
CA LEU A 204 -43.05 -79.04 60.31
C LEU A 204 -44.17 -78.05 60.64
N GLN A 205 -44.52 -77.95 61.93
CA GLN A 205 -45.64 -77.13 62.40
C GLN A 205 -45.24 -75.68 62.69
N SER A 206 -44.02 -75.47 63.17
CA SER A 206 -43.54 -74.11 63.42
C SER A 206 -42.04 -73.96 63.21
N ALA A 207 -41.68 -72.80 62.68
CA ALA A 207 -40.34 -72.26 62.67
C ALA A 207 -40.41 -70.88 63.30
N SER A 208 -39.70 -70.68 64.42
CA SER A 208 -39.67 -69.40 65.12
C SER A 208 -38.24 -68.97 65.38
N ALA A 209 -37.92 -67.74 65.03
CA ALA A 209 -36.61 -67.15 65.27
C ALA A 209 -36.72 -66.11 66.39
N SER A 210 -35.68 -66.00 67.19
CA SER A 210 -35.57 -64.99 68.24
C SER A 210 -34.12 -64.53 68.39
N ALA A 211 -33.94 -63.30 68.85
CA ALA A 211 -32.62 -62.70 69.06
C ALA A 211 -32.62 -61.89 70.37
N GLY A 212 -31.47 -61.30 70.70
CA GLY A 212 -31.33 -60.38 71.84
C GLY A 212 -32.23 -59.15 71.72
N ALA A 213 -32.31 -58.37 72.81
CA ALA A 213 -32.98 -57.07 72.76
C ALA A 213 -32.36 -56.21 71.64
N ASP A 214 -33.20 -55.49 70.90
CA ASP A 214 -32.83 -54.59 69.80
C ASP A 214 -32.44 -55.27 68.46
N ILE A 215 -32.61 -56.61 68.35
CA ILE A 215 -32.56 -57.36 67.08
C ILE A 215 -33.90 -58.07 66.88
N THR A 216 -34.53 -57.87 65.74
CA THR A 216 -35.76 -58.59 65.36
C THR A 216 -35.38 -59.72 64.40
N ALA A 217 -35.73 -60.96 64.75
CA ALA A 217 -35.54 -62.11 63.88
C ALA A 217 -36.88 -62.81 63.64
N SER A 218 -37.14 -63.23 62.40
CA SER A 218 -38.34 -63.99 62.05
C SER A 218 -38.05 -64.98 60.94
N ALA A 219 -38.58 -66.21 61.07
CA ALA A 219 -38.56 -67.18 59.99
C ALA A 219 -39.52 -66.71 58.88
N SER A 220 -39.00 -66.49 57.68
CA SER A 220 -39.74 -65.96 56.53
C SER A 220 -40.15 -67.04 55.52
N SER A 221 -39.46 -68.19 55.52
CA SER A 221 -39.85 -69.37 54.76
C SER A 221 -39.49 -70.66 55.50
N ALA A 222 -40.41 -71.60 55.59
CA ALA A 222 -40.16 -72.96 56.08
C ALA A 222 -41.00 -73.97 55.27
N PRO A 223 -40.50 -75.17 54.98
CA PRO A 223 -41.28 -76.24 54.36
C PRO A 223 -42.33 -76.75 55.36
N ASN A 224 -43.45 -77.28 54.88
CA ASN A 224 -44.44 -77.92 55.75
C ASN A 224 -44.22 -79.45 55.85
N ARG A 225 -43.59 -80.07 54.84
CA ARG A 225 -43.27 -81.51 54.83
C ARG A 225 -41.82 -81.71 54.42
N VAL A 226 -41.12 -82.62 55.10
CA VAL A 226 -39.78 -83.08 54.74
C VAL A 226 -39.78 -84.59 54.70
N ASP A 227 -39.53 -85.16 53.53
CA ASP A 227 -39.54 -86.61 53.34
C ASP A 227 -38.43 -87.28 54.18
N ALA A 228 -38.61 -88.55 54.54
CA ALA A 228 -37.63 -89.32 55.30
C ALA A 228 -36.26 -89.34 54.61
N GLY A 229 -35.21 -88.95 55.33
CA GLY A 229 -33.83 -88.91 54.83
C GLY A 229 -33.46 -87.67 53.99
N GLU A 230 -34.36 -86.71 53.81
CA GLU A 230 -34.11 -85.50 53.03
C GLU A 230 -33.67 -84.31 53.91
N THR A 231 -33.03 -83.33 53.27
CA THR A 231 -32.58 -82.06 53.88
C THR A 231 -33.36 -80.89 53.27
N GLU A 232 -33.88 -80.01 54.11
CA GLU A 232 -34.63 -78.83 53.69
C GLU A 232 -34.13 -77.55 54.39
N THR A 233 -34.63 -76.39 53.97
CA THR A 233 -34.12 -75.08 54.42
C THR A 233 -35.19 -74.17 55.03
N VAL A 234 -34.79 -73.38 56.03
CA VAL A 234 -35.57 -72.27 56.60
C VAL A 234 -34.81 -70.97 56.38
N THR A 235 -35.49 -69.93 55.90
CA THR A 235 -34.91 -68.58 55.80
C THR A 235 -35.32 -67.76 57.02
N VAL A 236 -34.34 -67.12 57.66
CA VAL A 236 -34.54 -66.21 58.79
C VAL A 236 -34.18 -64.80 58.36
N ASP A 237 -35.14 -63.89 58.36
CA ASP A 237 -34.91 -62.47 58.19
C ASP A 237 -34.54 -61.86 59.54
N VAL A 238 -33.42 -61.13 59.56
CA VAL A 238 -32.85 -60.49 60.74
C VAL A 238 -32.75 -58.99 60.47
N THR A 239 -33.49 -58.21 61.25
CA THR A 239 -33.47 -56.75 61.23
C THR A 239 -32.77 -56.24 62.49
N VAL A 240 -31.75 -55.41 62.28
CA VAL A 240 -30.89 -54.85 63.33
C VAL A 240 -31.09 -53.34 63.36
N ASP A 241 -31.32 -52.80 64.55
CA ASP A 241 -31.37 -51.34 64.79
C ASP A 241 -29.94 -50.79 64.99
N GLU A 242 -29.68 -49.58 64.55
CA GLU A 242 -28.37 -48.94 64.68
C GLU A 242 -27.91 -48.82 66.14
N ALA A 243 -28.81 -48.76 67.12
CA ALA A 243 -28.45 -48.71 68.55
C ALA A 243 -27.71 -49.98 69.03
N VAL A 244 -27.77 -51.08 68.28
CA VAL A 244 -27.04 -52.32 68.57
C VAL A 244 -25.53 -52.05 68.56
N ARG A 245 -24.83 -52.63 69.54
CA ARG A 245 -23.36 -52.50 69.64
C ARG A 245 -22.69 -53.29 68.53
N GLU A 246 -21.61 -52.75 68.00
CA GLU A 246 -20.72 -53.46 67.08
C GLU A 246 -20.21 -54.79 67.67
N GLY A 247 -20.05 -55.80 66.82
CA GLY A 247 -19.57 -57.13 67.16
C GLY A 247 -20.57 -58.26 66.84
N THR A 248 -20.25 -59.46 67.31
CA THR A 248 -21.01 -60.68 67.02
C THR A 248 -22.25 -60.82 67.91
N HIS A 249 -23.41 -61.09 67.31
CA HIS A 249 -24.68 -61.34 68.01
C HIS A 249 -25.29 -62.67 67.56
N SER A 250 -25.80 -63.45 68.51
CA SER A 250 -26.41 -64.74 68.21
C SER A 250 -27.92 -64.63 68.01
N VAL A 251 -28.41 -65.32 66.98
CA VAL A 251 -29.83 -65.54 66.68
C VAL A 251 -30.14 -67.02 66.89
N GLU A 252 -31.28 -67.30 67.51
CA GLU A 252 -31.75 -68.66 67.80
C GLU A 252 -32.98 -68.98 66.94
N LEU A 253 -32.92 -70.04 66.15
CA LEU A 253 -34.03 -70.60 65.39
C LEU A 253 -34.48 -71.90 66.05
N THR A 254 -35.77 -72.00 66.34
CA THR A 254 -36.43 -73.19 66.89
C THR A 254 -37.37 -73.77 65.85
N LEU A 255 -37.22 -75.07 65.57
CA LEU A 255 -38.06 -75.85 64.67
C LEU A 255 -38.86 -76.86 65.49
N GLU A 256 -40.16 -76.99 65.23
CA GLU A 256 -41.04 -77.95 65.91
C GLU A 256 -41.91 -78.68 64.88
N ASP A 257 -41.93 -80.01 64.97
CA ASP A 257 -42.78 -80.87 64.13
C ASP A 257 -44.14 -81.19 64.77
N SER A 258 -45.02 -81.88 64.04
CA SER A 258 -46.37 -82.24 64.50
C SER A 258 -46.41 -83.26 65.64
N LEU A 259 -45.32 -83.98 65.88
CA LEU A 259 -45.18 -84.95 66.96
C LEU A 259 -44.58 -84.34 68.23
N GLY A 260 -44.20 -83.06 68.18
CA GLY A 260 -43.61 -82.31 69.29
C GLY A 260 -42.10 -82.51 69.42
N ASN A 261 -41.43 -83.04 68.41
CA ASN A 261 -39.98 -83.01 68.33
C ASN A 261 -39.52 -81.58 68.06
N VAL A 262 -38.49 -81.14 68.76
CA VAL A 262 -37.96 -79.77 68.67
C VAL A 262 -36.46 -79.82 68.40
N ASP A 263 -36.00 -79.07 67.41
CA ASP A 263 -34.58 -78.76 67.21
C ASP A 263 -34.33 -77.26 67.38
N THR A 264 -33.15 -76.90 67.88
CA THR A 264 -32.77 -75.50 68.11
C THR A 264 -31.37 -75.26 67.63
N VAL A 265 -31.23 -74.33 66.69
CA VAL A 265 -29.97 -73.92 66.08
C VAL A 265 -29.66 -72.48 66.40
N ARG A 266 -28.40 -72.23 66.74
CA ARG A 266 -27.87 -70.87 66.96
C ARG A 266 -26.89 -70.54 65.86
N PHE A 267 -27.04 -69.37 65.28
CA PHE A 267 -26.08 -68.80 64.35
C PHE A 267 -25.77 -67.36 64.73
N ASP A 268 -24.62 -66.88 64.28
CA ASP A 268 -24.14 -65.55 64.59
C ASP A 268 -24.35 -64.60 63.40
N ILE A 269 -24.58 -63.32 63.70
CA ILE A 269 -24.48 -62.20 62.76
C ILE A 269 -23.38 -61.25 63.26
N GLU A 270 -22.66 -60.60 62.36
CA GLU A 270 -21.64 -59.61 62.70
C GLU A 270 -22.17 -58.19 62.40
N VAL A 271 -22.28 -57.34 63.43
CA VAL A 271 -22.69 -55.94 63.25
C VAL A 271 -21.43 -55.10 63.14
N VAL A 272 -21.28 -54.36 62.03
CA VAL A 272 -20.13 -53.48 61.74
C VAL A 272 -20.62 -52.04 61.57
N LYS A 273 -19.90 -51.08 62.16
CA LYS A 273 -20.23 -49.66 62.05
C LYS A 273 -19.11 -48.90 61.35
N ALA A 274 -19.20 -48.84 60.03
CA ALA A 274 -18.23 -48.15 59.19
C ALA A 274 -18.40 -46.63 59.31
N THR A 275 -17.31 -45.91 59.54
CA THR A 275 -17.30 -44.45 59.42
C THR A 275 -17.29 -44.02 57.95
N SER A 276 -17.85 -42.84 57.66
CA SER A 276 -17.78 -42.22 56.33
C SER A 276 -17.28 -40.79 56.46
N VAL A 277 -16.23 -40.44 55.71
CA VAL A 277 -15.68 -39.08 55.66
C VAL A 277 -15.84 -38.53 54.26
N GLU A 278 -16.72 -37.56 54.13
CA GLU A 278 -17.08 -36.96 52.85
C GLU A 278 -16.70 -35.48 52.81
N SER A 279 -16.44 -34.97 51.60
CA SER A 279 -16.43 -33.52 51.39
C SER A 279 -17.86 -32.99 51.47
N VAL A 280 -18.06 -31.87 52.17
CA VAL A 280 -19.37 -31.16 52.19
C VAL A 280 -19.80 -30.79 50.77
N GLU A 281 -18.85 -30.51 49.89
CA GLU A 281 -19.07 -30.25 48.47
C GLU A 281 -18.39 -31.33 47.63
N PRO A 282 -19.13 -32.17 46.89
CA PRO A 282 -18.53 -33.22 46.06
C PRO A 282 -17.72 -32.66 44.88
N VAL A 283 -17.99 -31.40 44.50
CA VAL A 283 -17.21 -30.63 43.53
C VAL A 283 -16.92 -29.26 44.12
N VAL A 284 -15.64 -28.97 44.31
CA VAL A 284 -15.13 -27.66 44.72
C VAL A 284 -14.73 -26.91 43.46
N ASP A 285 -15.48 -25.85 43.15
CA ASP A 285 -15.16 -24.95 42.03
C ASP A 285 -14.17 -23.88 42.50
N VAL A 286 -12.93 -23.96 41.99
CA VAL A 286 -11.89 -22.96 42.21
C VAL A 286 -12.14 -21.71 41.34
N GLY A 287 -12.96 -21.84 40.31
CA GLY A 287 -13.32 -20.77 39.39
C GLY A 287 -12.26 -20.50 38.33
N ASN A 288 -12.18 -19.25 37.90
CA ASN A 288 -11.25 -18.82 36.87
C ASN A 288 -9.85 -18.59 37.45
N VAL A 289 -8.84 -19.28 36.92
CA VAL A 289 -7.43 -19.14 37.33
C VAL A 289 -6.61 -18.56 36.19
N LEU A 290 -5.89 -17.48 36.47
CA LEU A 290 -5.04 -16.80 35.51
C LEU A 290 -3.81 -17.65 35.18
N VAL A 291 -3.45 -17.74 33.89
CA VAL A 291 -2.23 -18.43 33.46
C VAL A 291 -0.98 -17.83 34.15
N GLY A 292 -0.10 -18.70 34.63
CA GLY A 292 1.10 -18.34 35.38
C GLY A 292 0.83 -17.96 36.85
N THR A 293 -0.41 -18.07 37.34
CA THR A 293 -0.75 -17.82 38.75
C THR A 293 -1.39 -19.05 39.41
N SER A 294 -1.70 -18.89 40.69
CA SER A 294 -2.38 -19.89 41.51
C SER A 294 -3.53 -19.27 42.29
N GLU A 295 -4.66 -19.97 42.38
CA GLU A 295 -5.81 -19.59 43.20
C GLU A 295 -6.04 -20.60 44.32
N THR A 296 -6.56 -20.13 45.46
CA THR A 296 -6.80 -20.96 46.66
C THR A 296 -8.20 -20.77 47.19
N VAL A 297 -8.93 -21.87 47.40
CA VAL A 297 -10.29 -21.89 47.94
C VAL A 297 -10.40 -22.81 49.16
N PRO A 298 -11.30 -22.53 50.11
CA PRO A 298 -11.54 -23.43 51.25
C PRO A 298 -12.23 -24.72 50.81
N VAL A 299 -11.92 -25.84 51.48
CA VAL A 299 -12.58 -27.14 51.29
C VAL A 299 -12.91 -27.70 52.66
N THR A 300 -14.13 -28.21 52.85
CA THR A 300 -14.55 -28.79 54.13
C THR A 300 -14.89 -30.26 53.98
N ILE A 301 -14.31 -31.10 54.83
CA ILE A 301 -14.67 -32.51 54.98
C ILE A 301 -15.39 -32.71 56.31
N ALA A 302 -16.26 -33.71 56.40
CA ALA A 302 -16.98 -34.05 57.60
C ALA A 302 -17.15 -35.57 57.73
N GLU A 303 -17.11 -36.05 58.97
CA GLU A 303 -17.48 -37.42 59.30
C GLU A 303 -19.01 -37.48 59.39
N GLN A 304 -19.64 -38.32 58.56
CA GLN A 304 -21.10 -38.29 58.32
C GLN A 304 -21.89 -39.22 59.25
N THR A 305 -21.25 -40.23 59.85
CA THR A 305 -21.95 -41.30 60.56
C THR A 305 -22.07 -41.07 62.06
N GLY A 306 -21.16 -40.29 62.66
CA GLY A 306 -21.17 -40.00 64.09
C GLY A 306 -20.68 -41.14 64.98
N TYR A 307 -20.13 -42.21 64.42
CA TYR A 307 -19.79 -43.43 65.17
C TYR A 307 -18.48 -43.34 65.95
N ALA A 308 -17.40 -42.90 65.30
CA ALA A 308 -16.07 -42.87 65.91
C ALA A 308 -15.21 -41.73 65.34
N ALA A 309 -14.19 -41.35 66.10
CA ALA A 309 -13.14 -40.48 65.58
C ALA A 309 -12.19 -41.28 64.68
N VAL A 310 -11.76 -40.68 63.57
CA VAL A 310 -10.92 -41.34 62.55
C VAL A 310 -9.75 -40.47 62.11
N ASP A 311 -8.63 -41.08 61.77
CA ASP A 311 -7.49 -40.40 61.17
C ASP A 311 -7.63 -40.37 59.64
N VAL A 312 -7.91 -39.18 59.11
CA VAL A 312 -8.09 -38.99 57.67
C VAL A 312 -6.75 -38.82 56.97
N SER A 313 -6.50 -39.64 55.95
CA SER A 313 -5.43 -39.50 54.96
C SER A 313 -6.01 -38.93 53.66
N VAL A 314 -5.29 -37.98 53.06
CA VAL A 314 -5.72 -37.31 51.82
C VAL A 314 -4.69 -37.55 50.74
N SER A 315 -5.12 -38.04 49.59
CA SER A 315 -4.23 -38.25 48.44
C SER A 315 -3.83 -36.92 47.82
N ASP A 316 -2.67 -36.90 47.16
CA ASP A 316 -2.38 -35.83 46.21
C ASP A 316 -3.48 -35.77 45.13
N PRO A 317 -3.90 -34.57 44.68
CA PRO A 317 -4.90 -34.46 43.62
C PRO A 317 -4.43 -35.13 42.33
N SER A 318 -5.26 -36.00 41.77
CA SER A 318 -4.93 -36.80 40.58
C SER A 318 -5.82 -36.43 39.38
N GLY A 319 -5.26 -36.42 38.18
CA GLY A 319 -5.98 -36.06 36.95
C GLY A 319 -5.04 -35.78 35.78
N VAL A 320 -5.52 -35.93 34.55
CA VAL A 320 -4.71 -35.67 33.34
C VAL A 320 -4.85 -34.20 32.94
N ASN A 321 -4.24 -33.33 33.74
CA ASN A 321 -4.27 -31.88 33.51
C ASN A 321 -2.90 -31.40 33.04
N ARG A 322 -2.66 -31.41 31.73
CA ARG A 322 -1.43 -30.79 31.19
C ARG A 322 -1.40 -29.30 31.54
N ASN A 323 -0.21 -28.82 31.86
CA ASN A 323 0.08 -27.40 32.11
C ASN A 323 -0.74 -26.81 33.29
N ALA A 324 -1.04 -27.65 34.28
CA ALA A 324 -1.78 -27.26 35.47
C ALA A 324 -1.50 -28.26 36.61
N SER A 325 -1.47 -27.78 37.85
CA SER A 325 -1.30 -28.61 39.04
C SER A 325 -2.29 -28.19 40.12
N ALA A 326 -2.63 -29.13 41.01
CA ALA A 326 -3.47 -28.88 42.16
C ALA A 326 -2.83 -29.49 43.41
N SER A 327 -3.07 -28.86 44.55
CA SER A 327 -2.67 -29.38 45.86
C SER A 327 -3.77 -29.11 46.88
N VAL A 328 -3.84 -29.94 47.91
CA VAL A 328 -4.78 -29.78 49.02
C VAL A 328 -4.01 -29.85 50.32
N SER A 329 -4.35 -28.99 51.27
CA SER A 329 -3.66 -28.88 52.54
C SER A 329 -4.63 -28.67 53.70
N GLY A 330 -4.24 -29.13 54.89
CA GLY A 330 -5.03 -28.93 56.11
C GLY A 330 -6.25 -29.85 56.26
N LEU A 331 -6.40 -30.88 55.42
CA LEU A 331 -7.50 -31.85 55.53
C LEU A 331 -7.11 -33.15 56.28
N ALA A 332 -5.84 -33.56 56.26
CA ALA A 332 -5.39 -34.80 56.89
C ALA A 332 -5.28 -34.72 58.44
N GLY A 333 -5.45 -35.86 59.13
CA GLY A 333 -5.34 -36.05 60.58
C GLY A 333 -6.66 -36.39 61.29
N SER A 334 -6.63 -36.53 62.62
CA SER A 334 -7.76 -37.02 63.45
C SER A 334 -9.00 -36.12 63.46
N LEU A 335 -10.10 -36.60 62.88
CA LEU A 335 -11.41 -35.97 62.81
C LEU A 335 -12.34 -36.65 63.83
N GLY A 336 -13.05 -35.86 64.64
CA GLY A 336 -14.00 -36.40 65.62
C GLY A 336 -15.26 -36.96 64.96
N ALA A 337 -15.98 -37.81 65.68
CA ALA A 337 -17.27 -38.35 65.26
C ALA A 337 -18.28 -37.21 65.04
N GLY A 338 -18.88 -37.12 63.85
CA GLY A 338 -19.79 -36.05 63.44
C GLY A 338 -19.15 -34.66 63.30
N ASP A 339 -17.82 -34.55 63.45
CA ASP A 339 -17.11 -33.28 63.32
C ASP A 339 -16.78 -32.97 61.85
N SER A 340 -16.44 -31.70 61.59
CA SER A 340 -15.97 -31.23 60.29
C SER A 340 -14.63 -30.49 60.39
N ARG A 341 -13.88 -30.48 59.29
CA ARG A 341 -12.60 -29.78 59.16
C ARG A 341 -12.52 -29.04 57.83
N THR A 342 -12.12 -27.77 57.88
CA THR A 342 -11.84 -26.96 56.70
C THR A 342 -10.33 -26.84 56.46
N GLY A 343 -9.91 -27.21 55.25
CA GLY A 343 -8.59 -26.99 54.70
C GLY A 343 -8.64 -26.08 53.47
N SER A 344 -7.63 -26.15 52.61
CA SER A 344 -7.58 -25.38 51.37
C SER A 344 -7.18 -26.24 50.17
N ALA A 345 -7.76 -25.93 49.02
CA ALA A 345 -7.34 -26.43 47.72
C ALA A 345 -6.69 -25.28 46.94
N THR A 346 -5.52 -25.54 46.37
CA THR A 346 -4.77 -24.58 45.55
C THR A 346 -4.59 -25.14 44.15
N VAL A 347 -5.04 -24.41 43.12
CA VAL A 347 -4.81 -24.75 41.71
C VAL A 347 -3.84 -23.74 41.12
N SER A 348 -2.82 -24.24 40.42
CA SER A 348 -1.85 -23.42 39.67
C SER A 348 -1.94 -23.77 38.18
N ILE A 349 -2.00 -22.75 37.34
CA ILE A 349 -2.06 -22.92 35.87
C ILE A 349 -0.74 -22.44 35.27
N ASP A 350 -0.10 -23.26 34.43
CA ASP A 350 1.14 -22.88 33.77
C ASP A 350 0.87 -21.87 32.64
N ALA A 351 1.90 -21.11 32.26
CA ALA A 351 1.79 -20.03 31.28
C ALA A 351 1.39 -20.49 29.86
N ASP A 352 1.59 -21.77 29.54
CA ASP A 352 1.31 -22.41 28.26
C ASP A 352 0.02 -23.26 28.27
N ALA A 353 -0.80 -23.13 29.30
CA ALA A 353 -2.11 -23.79 29.34
C ALA A 353 -3.06 -23.20 28.28
N VAL A 354 -3.83 -24.05 27.61
CA VAL A 354 -4.82 -23.61 26.61
C VAL A 354 -5.90 -22.74 27.27
N GLN A 355 -6.19 -21.58 26.66
CA GLN A 355 -7.22 -20.66 27.14
C GLN A 355 -8.60 -21.33 27.21
N HIS A 356 -9.35 -21.04 28.28
CA HIS A 356 -10.68 -21.59 28.58
C HIS A 356 -10.73 -23.11 28.79
N ALA A 357 -9.59 -23.80 28.84
CA ALA A 357 -9.57 -25.21 29.17
C ALA A 357 -10.07 -25.42 30.61
N GLU A 358 -11.03 -26.33 30.75
CA GLU A 358 -11.45 -26.84 32.05
C GLU A 358 -10.41 -27.82 32.57
N LYS A 359 -10.09 -27.72 33.86
CA LYS A 359 -9.14 -28.57 34.57
C LYS A 359 -9.88 -29.22 35.72
N SER A 360 -9.64 -30.51 35.90
CA SER A 360 -10.38 -31.29 36.89
C SER A 360 -9.49 -32.32 37.57
N TRP A 361 -9.41 -32.28 38.89
CA TRP A 361 -8.62 -33.21 39.70
C TRP A 361 -9.51 -33.94 40.69
N THR A 362 -9.24 -35.23 40.92
CA THR A 362 -9.90 -36.04 41.95
C THR A 362 -8.99 -36.19 43.15
N VAL A 363 -9.52 -35.88 44.33
CA VAL A 363 -8.86 -36.01 45.62
C VAL A 363 -9.55 -37.14 46.38
N ARG A 364 -8.78 -38.16 46.79
CA ARG A 364 -9.29 -39.29 47.54
C ARG A 364 -9.10 -39.06 49.03
N LEU A 365 -10.16 -39.30 49.79
CA LEU A 365 -10.18 -39.35 51.24
C LEU A 365 -10.11 -40.83 51.64
N SER A 366 -9.31 -41.16 52.63
CA SER A 366 -9.22 -42.50 53.19
C SER A 366 -9.03 -42.38 54.68
N THR A 367 -9.63 -43.28 55.45
CA THR A 367 -9.51 -43.29 56.91
C THR A 367 -8.63 -44.46 57.35
N ASP A 368 -8.29 -44.49 58.63
CA ASP A 368 -7.65 -45.64 59.27
C ASP A 368 -8.65 -46.69 59.78
N ASP A 369 -9.94 -46.41 59.65
CA ASP A 369 -11.03 -47.37 59.86
C ASP A 369 -10.99 -48.43 58.74
N PRO A 370 -10.73 -49.71 59.07
CA PRO A 370 -10.65 -50.78 58.07
C PRO A 370 -11.98 -51.06 57.36
N ASP A 371 -13.10 -50.63 57.96
CA ASP A 371 -14.45 -50.84 57.46
C ASP A 371 -14.98 -49.67 56.64
N ALA A 372 -14.31 -48.52 56.65
CA ALA A 372 -14.71 -47.36 55.87
C ALA A 372 -14.36 -47.49 54.39
N GLU A 373 -15.32 -47.17 53.51
CA GLU A 373 -15.05 -47.04 52.08
C GLU A 373 -14.33 -45.71 51.78
N PRO A 374 -13.29 -45.70 50.91
CA PRO A 374 -12.62 -44.46 50.55
C PRO A 374 -13.46 -43.55 49.66
N GLU A 375 -13.77 -42.36 50.15
CA GLU A 375 -14.52 -41.34 49.42
C GLU A 375 -13.65 -40.43 48.55
N SER A 376 -14.27 -39.66 47.67
CA SER A 376 -13.54 -38.67 46.85
C SER A 376 -14.35 -37.44 46.50
N PHE A 377 -13.66 -36.32 46.28
CA PHE A 377 -14.24 -35.10 45.75
C PHE A 377 -13.40 -34.54 44.61
N ARG A 378 -13.99 -33.65 43.82
CA ARG A 378 -13.38 -33.10 42.61
C ARG A 378 -13.05 -31.62 42.79
N LEU A 379 -11.90 -31.20 42.28
CA LEU A 379 -11.52 -29.79 42.13
C LEU A 379 -11.68 -29.41 40.67
N ASP A 380 -12.49 -28.40 40.37
CA ASP A 380 -12.66 -27.86 39.03
C ASP A 380 -12.09 -26.44 38.94
N ALA A 381 -11.44 -26.12 37.82
CA ALA A 381 -10.92 -24.78 37.53
C ALA A 381 -10.97 -24.50 36.03
N ARG A 382 -11.12 -23.22 35.65
CA ARG A 382 -11.09 -22.78 34.25
C ARG A 382 -9.90 -21.87 34.01
N VAL A 383 -9.15 -22.14 32.94
CA VAL A 383 -8.01 -21.30 32.54
C VAL A 383 -8.50 -19.98 31.94
N ILE A 384 -8.06 -18.85 32.49
CA ILE A 384 -8.26 -17.51 31.91
C ILE A 384 -6.93 -16.83 31.60
N TYR A 385 -6.94 -15.90 30.65
CA TYR A 385 -5.76 -15.18 30.18
C TYR A 385 -5.78 -13.72 30.62
N PRO A 386 -4.59 -13.11 30.83
CA PRO A 386 -4.51 -11.69 31.10
C PRO A 386 -4.95 -10.90 29.87
N ALA A 387 -5.20 -9.60 30.04
CA ALA A 387 -5.44 -8.69 28.92
C ALA A 387 -4.28 -8.79 27.90
N ARG A 388 -4.63 -8.95 26.62
CA ARG A 388 -3.70 -9.10 25.50
C ARG A 388 -4.31 -8.49 24.25
N PHE A 389 -3.49 -7.79 23.47
CA PHE A 389 -3.90 -7.32 22.15
C PHE A 389 -4.16 -8.52 21.21
N GLY A 390 -5.20 -8.42 20.41
CA GLY A 390 -5.44 -9.27 19.25
C GLY A 390 -4.81 -8.71 17.98
N GLU A 391 -5.22 -9.24 16.83
CA GLU A 391 -4.82 -8.67 15.54
C GLU A 391 -5.55 -7.34 15.33
N PRO A 392 -4.84 -6.21 15.26
CA PRO A 392 -5.49 -4.94 14.99
C PRO A 392 -5.78 -4.81 13.50
N THR A 393 -6.81 -4.04 13.18
CA THR A 393 -7.11 -3.65 11.79
C THR A 393 -7.28 -2.14 11.70
N GLY A 394 -6.75 -1.54 10.64
CA GLY A 394 -6.94 -0.13 10.33
C GLY A 394 -7.49 0.07 8.93
N SER A 395 -8.36 1.05 8.76
CA SER A 395 -8.80 1.49 7.44
C SER A 395 -7.79 2.49 6.90
N GLY A 396 -7.32 2.28 5.68
CA GLY A 396 -6.41 3.23 5.01
C GLY A 396 -7.00 4.62 4.85
N ALA A 397 -6.15 5.61 4.69
CA ALA A 397 -6.53 7.00 4.43
C ALA A 397 -5.88 7.50 3.14
N SER A 398 -6.59 8.38 2.43
CA SER A 398 -6.06 9.09 1.26
C SER A 398 -6.16 10.59 1.49
N TYR A 399 -5.07 11.29 1.19
CA TYR A 399 -4.95 12.74 1.26
C TYR A 399 -4.57 13.25 -0.12
N THR A 400 -5.36 14.20 -0.60
CA THR A 400 -5.09 14.93 -1.83
C THR A 400 -4.83 16.37 -1.42
N PHE A 401 -3.64 16.88 -1.72
CA PHE A 401 -3.23 18.25 -1.45
C PHE A 401 -3.53 19.09 -2.69
N ASP A 402 -4.62 19.86 -2.60
CA ASP A 402 -5.19 20.72 -3.66
C ASP A 402 -5.10 22.22 -3.33
N GLU A 403 -4.36 22.59 -2.27
CA GLU A 403 -4.15 23.97 -1.82
C GLU A 403 -2.65 24.30 -1.73
N PRO A 404 -2.25 25.60 -1.86
CA PRO A 404 -0.86 26.01 -1.87
C PRO A 404 -0.05 25.51 -0.66
N ARG A 405 1.15 25.01 -0.95
CA ARG A 405 2.08 24.49 0.06
C ARG A 405 2.36 25.52 1.13
N GLY A 406 2.18 25.12 2.39
CA GLY A 406 2.41 25.94 3.58
C GLY A 406 1.24 26.82 4.01
N GLU A 407 0.11 26.81 3.29
CA GLU A 407 -1.09 27.58 3.67
C GLU A 407 -2.15 26.77 4.43
N SER A 408 -2.12 25.43 4.32
CA SER A 408 -3.14 24.57 4.92
C SER A 408 -2.61 23.25 5.50
N GLU A 409 -3.41 22.74 6.44
CA GLU A 409 -3.24 21.44 7.08
C GLU A 409 -4.42 20.56 6.68
N PHE A 410 -4.15 19.35 6.20
CA PHE A 410 -5.19 18.44 5.75
C PHE A 410 -5.51 17.44 6.84
N THR A 411 -6.77 17.38 7.26
CA THR A 411 -7.22 16.49 8.35
C THR A 411 -8.22 15.45 7.84
N ARG A 412 -8.00 14.17 8.14
CA ARG A 412 -8.95 13.07 7.86
C ARG A 412 -9.11 12.12 9.04
N GLU A 413 -10.28 11.53 9.14
CA GLU A 413 -10.56 10.48 10.11
C GLU A 413 -9.88 9.16 9.70
N VAL A 414 -9.04 8.63 10.60
CA VAL A 414 -8.46 7.29 10.54
C VAL A 414 -9.11 6.43 11.61
N THR A 415 -9.70 5.31 11.21
CA THR A 415 -10.32 4.36 12.14
C THR A 415 -9.45 3.12 12.31
N THR A 416 -9.23 2.75 13.57
CA THR A 416 -8.52 1.53 13.95
C THR A 416 -9.37 0.72 14.93
N THR A 417 -9.27 -0.60 14.86
CA THR A 417 -9.97 -1.51 15.75
C THR A 417 -8.96 -2.25 16.62
N ILE A 418 -9.14 -2.15 17.93
CA ILE A 418 -8.35 -2.87 18.91
C ILE A 418 -9.20 -4.00 19.49
N GLN A 419 -8.66 -5.21 19.43
CA GLN A 419 -9.23 -6.40 20.01
C GLN A 419 -8.49 -6.78 21.30
N ASN A 420 -9.24 -7.23 22.30
CA ASN A 420 -8.69 -7.88 23.48
C ASN A 420 -8.93 -9.40 23.41
N THR A 421 -7.87 -10.16 23.18
CA THR A 421 -7.91 -11.64 23.15
C THR A 421 -7.78 -12.27 24.53
N GLY A 422 -7.54 -11.46 25.56
CA GLY A 422 -7.55 -11.86 26.96
C GLY A 422 -8.96 -11.97 27.54
N ASP A 423 -9.07 -12.52 28.75
CA ASP A 423 -10.31 -12.58 29.52
C ASP A 423 -10.50 -11.37 30.44
N LEU A 424 -9.38 -10.76 30.85
CA LEU A 424 -9.39 -9.55 31.68
C LEU A 424 -9.51 -8.30 30.80
N PRO A 425 -10.14 -7.21 31.29
CA PRO A 425 -10.22 -5.95 30.56
C PRO A 425 -8.83 -5.37 30.23
N LEU A 426 -8.68 -4.91 28.99
CA LEU A 426 -7.48 -4.28 28.45
C LEU A 426 -7.60 -2.77 28.59
N ALA A 427 -6.80 -2.17 29.48
CA ALA A 427 -6.71 -0.73 29.67
C ALA A 427 -5.79 -0.12 28.61
N ILE A 428 -6.26 0.95 27.95
CA ILE A 428 -5.46 1.75 27.01
C ILE A 428 -5.06 3.04 27.71
N GLU A 429 -3.76 3.28 27.84
CA GLU A 429 -3.20 4.46 28.52
C GLU A 429 -2.84 5.58 27.54
N ASP A 430 -2.33 5.22 26.38
CA ASP A 430 -1.82 6.16 25.40
C ASP A 430 -2.01 5.65 23.97
N VAL A 431 -2.30 6.58 23.07
CA VAL A 431 -2.40 6.34 21.63
C VAL A 431 -1.57 7.40 20.93
N SER A 432 -0.53 6.97 20.23
CA SER A 432 0.35 7.86 19.47
C SER A 432 0.37 7.47 18.00
N VAL A 433 0.53 8.45 17.11
CA VAL A 433 0.69 8.20 15.68
C VAL A 433 2.09 8.64 15.26
N ASP A 434 2.76 7.80 14.48
CA ASP A 434 4.00 8.11 13.79
C ASP A 434 3.98 7.53 12.38
N SER A 435 4.96 7.89 11.56
CA SER A 435 5.19 7.23 10.27
C SER A 435 6.65 6.81 10.16
N PRO A 436 6.96 5.61 9.65
CA PRO A 436 8.32 5.23 9.34
C PRO A 436 8.83 5.84 8.02
N SER A 437 7.95 6.47 7.21
CA SER A 437 8.29 6.97 5.87
C SER A 437 8.52 8.48 5.80
N PHE A 438 8.19 9.23 6.85
CA PHE A 438 8.49 10.67 6.97
C PHE A 438 8.63 11.06 8.44
N ASP A 439 9.20 12.24 8.71
CA ASP A 439 9.47 12.70 10.07
C ASP A 439 8.18 12.99 10.87
N ASP A 440 8.20 12.69 12.16
CA ASP A 440 7.04 12.85 13.07
C ASP A 440 6.48 14.27 13.14
N GLN A 441 7.26 15.29 12.75
CA GLN A 441 6.79 16.68 12.72
C GLN A 441 5.72 16.94 11.65
N TYR A 442 5.60 16.04 10.65
CA TYR A 442 4.67 16.18 9.53
C TYR A 442 3.33 15.47 9.73
N VAL A 443 3.17 14.78 10.85
CA VAL A 443 1.91 14.14 11.22
C VAL A 443 1.55 14.50 12.64
N SER A 444 0.32 14.91 12.84
CA SER A 444 -0.28 14.97 14.16
C SER A 444 -1.59 14.21 14.14
N ALA A 445 -2.04 13.78 15.31
CA ALA A 445 -3.30 13.07 15.43
C ALA A 445 -4.00 13.48 16.72
N GLU A 446 -5.29 13.78 16.61
CA GLU A 446 -6.15 14.00 17.75
C GLU A 446 -7.12 12.82 17.87
N LEU A 447 -7.18 12.22 19.06
CA LEU A 447 -8.08 11.11 19.31
C LEU A 447 -9.51 11.62 19.55
N THR A 448 -10.40 11.44 18.58
CA THR A 448 -11.78 11.96 18.63
C THR A 448 -12.78 10.98 19.20
N ARG A 449 -12.55 9.67 19.03
CA ARG A 449 -13.33 8.61 19.69
C ARG A 449 -12.41 7.57 20.29
N ALA A 450 -12.53 7.38 21.60
CA ALA A 450 -11.70 6.47 22.37
C ALA A 450 -12.51 5.64 23.36
N SER A 451 -11.88 4.57 23.84
CA SER A 451 -12.27 3.89 25.05
C SER A 451 -11.05 3.67 25.91
N ASP A 452 -11.12 3.98 27.20
CA ASP A 452 -9.99 3.72 28.10
C ASP A 452 -9.84 2.22 28.42
N THR A 453 -10.82 1.39 28.03
CA THR A 453 -10.84 -0.03 28.32
C THR A 453 -11.58 -0.85 27.27
N VAL A 454 -10.96 -1.91 26.78
CA VAL A 454 -11.58 -2.93 25.93
C VAL A 454 -11.93 -4.16 26.80
N PRO A 455 -13.22 -4.52 26.94
CA PRO A 455 -13.61 -5.72 27.70
C PRO A 455 -12.91 -6.98 27.21
N GLY A 456 -12.79 -7.99 28.08
CA GLY A 456 -12.24 -9.30 27.70
C GLY A 456 -13.03 -9.93 26.55
N GLN A 457 -12.33 -10.53 25.60
CA GLN A 457 -12.92 -11.16 24.40
C GLN A 457 -13.77 -10.21 23.52
N ASP A 458 -13.55 -8.90 23.59
CA ASP A 458 -14.29 -7.88 22.85
C ASP A 458 -13.35 -6.99 22.00
N SER A 459 -13.92 -6.14 21.16
CA SER A 459 -13.19 -5.12 20.39
C SER A 459 -13.81 -3.73 20.54
N ARG A 460 -12.98 -2.71 20.32
CA ARG A 460 -13.40 -1.30 20.29
C ARG A 460 -12.73 -0.58 19.13
N GLU A 461 -13.49 0.32 18.52
CA GLU A 461 -13.00 1.23 17.49
C GLU A 461 -12.43 2.50 18.13
N TYR A 462 -11.31 2.97 17.59
CA TYR A 462 -10.64 4.22 17.91
C TYR A 462 -10.60 5.04 16.64
N VAL A 463 -11.11 6.27 16.71
CA VAL A 463 -11.12 7.21 15.59
C VAL A 463 -10.18 8.35 15.92
N LEU A 464 -9.24 8.60 15.02
CA LEU A 464 -8.23 9.63 15.12
C LEU A 464 -8.44 10.61 13.97
N ASP A 465 -8.49 11.90 14.27
CA ASP A 465 -8.36 12.94 13.26
C ASP A 465 -6.86 13.12 13.03
N VAL A 466 -6.37 12.55 11.94
CA VAL A 466 -4.96 12.65 11.56
C VAL A 466 -4.81 13.88 10.68
N THR A 467 -3.85 14.73 11.01
CA THR A 467 -3.51 15.94 10.27
C THR A 467 -2.12 15.77 9.68
N LEU A 468 -2.02 15.95 8.36
CA LEU A 468 -0.75 15.91 7.64
C LEU A 468 -0.34 17.33 7.23
N ASP A 469 0.95 17.60 7.39
CA ASP A 469 1.58 18.82 6.90
C ASP A 469 1.76 18.77 5.37
N SER A 470 1.66 19.91 4.69
CA SER A 470 1.93 20.07 3.26
C SER A 470 3.34 19.66 2.80
N GLU A 471 4.28 19.47 3.71
CA GLU A 471 5.63 18.99 3.39
C GLU A 471 5.75 17.45 3.33
N VAL A 472 4.70 16.70 3.64
CA VAL A 472 4.71 15.24 3.51
C VAL A 472 5.00 14.86 2.05
N PRO A 473 5.92 13.92 1.76
CA PRO A 473 6.17 13.48 0.38
C PRO A 473 4.95 12.78 -0.23
N ALA A 474 4.68 12.97 -1.52
CA ALA A 474 3.68 12.18 -2.24
C ALA A 474 4.06 10.70 -2.34
N GLY A 475 3.05 9.83 -2.45
CA GLY A 475 3.19 8.39 -2.67
C GLY A 475 2.48 7.53 -1.62
N GLU A 476 2.83 6.24 -1.61
CA GLU A 476 2.32 5.25 -0.68
C GLU A 476 3.19 5.20 0.58
N HIS A 477 2.54 5.42 1.72
CA HIS A 477 3.14 5.51 3.05
C HIS A 477 2.43 4.57 4.03
N THR A 478 2.94 4.51 5.26
CA THR A 478 2.32 3.78 6.35
C THR A 478 2.22 4.68 7.57
N LEU A 479 1.06 4.71 8.19
CA LEU A 479 0.86 5.30 9.51
C LEU A 479 0.92 4.19 10.56
N ASN A 480 1.74 4.38 11.58
CA ASN A 480 1.81 3.52 12.75
C ASN A 480 0.97 4.13 13.86
N VAL A 481 -0.21 3.55 14.11
CA VAL A 481 -1.00 3.90 15.28
C VAL A 481 -0.59 2.98 16.42
N ARG A 482 0.15 3.51 17.40
CA ARG A 482 0.69 2.77 18.54
C ARG A 482 -0.22 2.93 19.75
N PHE A 483 -0.71 1.81 20.26
CA PHE A 483 -1.52 1.69 21.47
C PHE A 483 -0.66 1.15 22.61
N THR A 484 -0.53 1.94 23.67
CA THR A 484 0.14 1.52 24.90
C THR A 484 -0.90 1.10 25.94
N SER A 485 -0.78 -0.12 26.46
CA SER A 485 -1.66 -0.63 27.50
C SER A 485 -1.12 -0.37 28.89
N GLY A 486 -2.01 -0.01 29.81
CA GLY A 486 -1.71 0.04 31.26
C GLY A 486 -1.59 -1.34 31.90
N ASN A 487 -2.01 -2.40 31.20
CA ASN A 487 -1.74 -3.77 31.64
C ASN A 487 -0.31 -4.14 31.25
N ALA A 488 0.57 -4.33 32.25
CA ALA A 488 1.96 -4.73 32.04
C ALA A 488 2.13 -5.99 31.18
N SER A 489 1.14 -6.89 31.17
CA SER A 489 1.12 -8.11 30.36
C SER A 489 0.81 -7.90 28.89
N ALA A 490 0.15 -6.80 28.51
CA ALA A 490 -0.26 -6.50 27.14
C ALA A 490 0.79 -5.66 26.41
N GLY A 491 1.50 -4.78 27.11
CA GLY A 491 2.56 -3.96 26.53
C GLY A 491 2.03 -2.95 25.50
N THR A 492 2.61 -2.97 24.31
CA THR A 492 2.29 -2.02 23.23
C THR A 492 1.93 -2.78 21.95
N GLN A 493 0.91 -2.30 21.24
CA GLN A 493 0.51 -2.80 19.92
C GLN A 493 0.64 -1.68 18.89
N THR A 494 1.21 -1.97 17.73
CA THR A 494 1.20 -1.05 16.58
C THR A 494 0.23 -1.56 15.53
N VAL A 495 -0.57 -0.65 14.99
CA VAL A 495 -1.46 -0.87 13.85
C VAL A 495 -0.87 -0.14 12.67
N GLU A 496 -0.49 -0.89 11.63
CA GLU A 496 -0.03 -0.31 10.38
C GLU A 496 -1.24 0.02 9.51
N VAL A 497 -1.39 1.29 9.16
CA VAL A 497 -2.48 1.81 8.34
C VAL A 497 -1.89 2.30 7.02
N PRO A 498 -2.36 1.82 5.86
CA PRO A 498 -1.89 2.33 4.58
C PRO A 498 -2.34 3.78 4.40
N LEU A 499 -1.42 4.63 3.96
CA LEU A 499 -1.65 6.04 3.71
C LEU A 499 -1.24 6.37 2.27
N THR A 500 -2.16 6.90 1.49
CA THR A 500 -1.86 7.45 0.15
C THR A 500 -1.83 8.97 0.25
N VAL A 501 -0.74 9.58 -0.21
CA VAL A 501 -0.60 11.03 -0.33
C VAL A 501 -0.45 11.39 -1.80
N GLU A 502 -1.39 12.16 -2.31
CA GLU A 502 -1.38 12.70 -3.66
C GLU A 502 -1.20 14.20 -3.58
N HIS A 503 -0.30 14.74 -4.39
CA HIS A 503 -0.15 16.17 -4.58
C HIS A 503 -0.73 16.52 -5.94
N GLU A 504 -1.70 17.44 -5.98
CA GLU A 504 -2.16 17.99 -7.24
C GLU A 504 -1.13 18.97 -7.81
N THR A 505 -1.30 19.26 -9.09
CA THR A 505 -0.51 20.26 -9.81
C THR A 505 -1.48 21.26 -10.42
N GLU A 506 -1.27 22.56 -10.22
CA GLU A 506 -2.15 23.58 -10.81
C GLU A 506 -1.32 24.60 -11.60
N LEU A 507 -1.77 24.84 -12.85
CA LEU A 507 -1.26 25.91 -13.69
C LEU A 507 -1.98 27.23 -13.37
N GLY A 508 -1.23 28.21 -12.90
CA GLY A 508 -1.68 29.58 -12.68
C GLY A 508 -1.22 30.53 -13.77
N VAL A 509 -2.06 31.52 -14.08
CA VAL A 509 -1.69 32.70 -14.87
C VAL A 509 -2.13 33.95 -14.12
N ASP A 510 -1.29 34.99 -14.09
CA ASP A 510 -1.62 36.24 -13.38
C ASP A 510 -2.71 37.05 -14.07
N THR A 511 -2.82 36.93 -15.40
CA THR A 511 -3.92 37.47 -16.19
C THR A 511 -4.24 36.57 -17.38
N GLU A 512 -5.53 36.33 -17.60
CA GLU A 512 -6.06 35.66 -18.80
C GLU A 512 -6.38 36.66 -19.91
N ASN A 513 -6.40 37.97 -19.62
CA ASN A 513 -6.69 39.01 -20.60
C ASN A 513 -5.53 40.01 -20.68
N VAL A 514 -4.97 40.16 -21.87
CA VAL A 514 -3.84 41.04 -22.16
C VAL A 514 -4.29 42.12 -23.12
N GLU A 515 -4.53 43.32 -22.59
CA GLU A 515 -4.99 44.46 -23.37
C GLU A 515 -3.81 45.37 -23.73
N PHE A 516 -3.55 45.52 -25.02
CA PHE A 516 -2.63 46.55 -25.53
C PHE A 516 -3.33 47.90 -25.70
N GLY A 517 -4.66 47.91 -25.83
CA GLY A 517 -5.44 49.09 -26.14
C GLY A 517 -5.22 49.54 -27.59
N GLN A 518 -5.37 50.84 -27.83
CA GLN A 518 -5.14 51.44 -29.14
C GLN A 518 -3.64 51.67 -29.36
N LEU A 519 -3.10 51.14 -30.47
CA LEU A 519 -1.69 51.21 -30.84
C LEU A 519 -1.51 51.79 -32.23
N GLU A 520 -0.81 52.93 -32.32
CA GLU A 520 -0.41 53.53 -33.60
C GLU A 520 0.24 52.49 -34.54
N ILE A 521 -0.15 52.52 -35.82
CA ILE A 521 0.49 51.70 -36.86
C ILE A 521 2.01 51.97 -36.87
N THR A 522 2.81 50.92 -37.00
CA THR A 522 4.28 50.88 -36.88
C THR A 522 4.86 50.99 -35.47
N ARG A 523 4.07 51.32 -34.43
CA ARG A 523 4.56 51.33 -33.05
C ARG A 523 4.55 49.93 -32.46
N THR A 524 5.69 49.49 -31.93
CA THR A 524 5.78 48.24 -31.16
C THR A 524 5.46 48.50 -29.69
N ASP A 525 4.64 47.65 -29.09
CA ASP A 525 4.44 47.57 -27.65
C ASP A 525 4.61 46.14 -27.15
N THR A 526 4.87 45.96 -25.86
CA THR A 526 5.06 44.64 -25.25
C THR A 526 4.28 44.48 -23.95
N ARG A 527 3.67 43.31 -23.76
CA ARG A 527 2.97 42.92 -22.53
C ARG A 527 3.51 41.60 -22.01
N THR A 528 3.55 41.47 -20.69
CA THR A 528 4.04 40.26 -20.01
C THR A 528 2.89 39.59 -19.29
N VAL A 529 2.83 38.27 -19.38
CA VAL A 529 1.98 37.39 -18.57
C VAL A 529 2.88 36.51 -17.74
N THR A 530 2.56 36.35 -16.47
CA THR A 530 3.26 35.46 -15.56
C THR A 530 2.52 34.12 -15.52
N VAL A 531 3.24 33.05 -15.82
CA VAL A 531 2.77 31.68 -15.72
C VAL A 531 3.47 31.04 -14.52
N SER A 532 2.70 30.42 -13.63
CA SER A 532 3.21 29.83 -12.39
C SER A 532 2.66 28.43 -12.16
N GLU A 533 3.40 27.62 -11.42
CA GLU A 533 2.83 26.44 -10.75
C GLU A 533 2.31 26.90 -9.39
N ALA A 534 1.00 26.79 -9.16
CA ALA A 534 0.31 27.50 -8.08
C ALA A 534 0.34 26.77 -6.73
N LEU A 535 0.48 25.42 -6.72
CA LEU A 535 0.34 24.63 -5.50
C LEU A 535 1.68 24.39 -4.79
N GLY A 536 2.81 24.40 -5.49
CA GLY A 536 4.14 24.30 -4.90
C GLY A 536 4.65 22.88 -4.66
N TYR A 537 3.96 21.85 -5.19
CA TYR A 537 4.28 20.45 -4.92
C TYR A 537 5.04 19.76 -6.07
N ASN A 538 4.56 19.91 -7.30
CA ASN A 538 5.07 19.21 -8.47
C ASN A 538 5.55 20.20 -9.54
N ALA A 539 6.49 19.79 -10.38
CA ALA A 539 6.82 20.58 -11.57
C ALA A 539 5.79 20.33 -12.68
N ILE A 540 5.50 21.35 -13.49
CA ILE A 540 4.73 21.19 -14.72
C ILE A 540 5.71 20.86 -15.84
N GLU A 541 5.54 19.69 -16.47
CA GLU A 541 6.32 19.24 -17.63
C GLU A 541 5.55 19.47 -18.93
N ASP A 542 6.27 19.43 -20.05
CA ASP A 542 5.74 19.67 -21.41
C ASP A 542 4.89 20.95 -21.53
N LEU A 543 5.29 22.00 -20.80
CA LEU A 543 4.59 23.28 -20.78
C LEU A 543 4.79 23.99 -22.13
N GLN A 544 3.68 24.29 -22.78
CA GLN A 544 3.63 24.85 -24.14
C GLN A 544 2.61 25.99 -24.23
N LEU A 545 2.90 26.96 -25.09
CA LEU A 545 1.99 28.03 -25.48
C LEU A 545 1.59 27.81 -26.94
N GLU A 546 0.33 27.45 -27.17
CA GLU A 546 -0.21 27.23 -28.50
C GLU A 546 -1.15 28.38 -28.90
N ARG A 547 -0.97 28.96 -30.08
CA ARG A 547 -1.95 29.89 -30.65
C ARG A 547 -3.14 29.11 -31.18
N LEU A 548 -4.32 29.31 -30.60
CA LEU A 548 -5.56 28.66 -31.01
C LEU A 548 -6.29 29.43 -32.12
N ASP A 549 -6.32 30.76 -32.02
CA ASP A 549 -7.08 31.62 -32.93
C ASP A 549 -6.47 33.04 -33.02
N GLY A 550 -6.85 33.77 -34.07
CA GLY A 550 -6.47 35.16 -34.31
C GLY A 550 -5.76 35.39 -35.66
N PRO A 551 -5.57 36.66 -36.07
CA PRO A 551 -4.90 37.02 -37.32
C PRO A 551 -3.48 36.46 -37.45
N ASP A 552 -3.10 36.03 -38.66
CA ASP A 552 -1.76 35.48 -38.98
C ASP A 552 -0.89 36.44 -39.80
N GLU A 553 -1.18 37.73 -39.72
CA GLU A 553 -0.47 38.80 -40.45
C GLU A 553 0.91 39.13 -39.84
N GLY A 554 1.30 38.45 -38.75
CA GLY A 554 2.59 38.65 -38.08
C GLY A 554 2.64 39.84 -37.10
N TRP A 555 1.52 40.52 -36.86
CA TRP A 555 1.45 41.67 -35.94
C TRP A 555 1.74 41.33 -34.48
N LEU A 556 1.30 40.15 -34.02
CA LEU A 556 1.54 39.65 -32.67
C LEU A 556 2.59 38.54 -32.70
N THR A 557 3.65 38.71 -31.91
CA THR A 557 4.73 37.75 -31.75
C THR A 557 4.99 37.44 -30.29
N VAL A 558 5.33 36.18 -29.99
CA VAL A 558 5.78 35.78 -28.65
C VAL A 558 7.30 35.93 -28.63
N GLN A 559 7.80 37.00 -27.99
CA GLN A 559 9.24 37.26 -27.88
C GLN A 559 9.92 36.34 -26.87
N ARG A 560 9.18 35.96 -25.82
CA ARG A 560 9.61 34.99 -24.83
C ARG A 560 8.46 34.04 -24.57
N ASP A 561 8.70 32.78 -24.88
CA ASP A 561 7.74 31.70 -24.69
C ASP A 561 7.77 31.18 -23.24
N VAL A 562 6.78 30.35 -22.89
CA VAL A 562 6.81 29.55 -21.67
C VAL A 562 8.01 28.57 -21.71
N PRO A 563 8.65 28.28 -20.57
CA PRO A 563 9.68 27.25 -20.52
C PRO A 563 9.04 25.87 -20.68
N GLU A 564 9.75 24.90 -21.28
CA GLU A 564 9.26 23.52 -21.43
C GLU A 564 8.96 22.85 -20.07
N GLN A 565 9.61 23.31 -18.99
CA GLN A 565 9.40 22.85 -17.63
C GLN A 565 9.32 24.03 -16.66
N LEU A 566 8.33 24.00 -15.79
CA LEU A 566 8.15 24.95 -14.70
C LEU A 566 8.28 24.22 -13.37
N ALA A 567 9.31 24.55 -12.59
CA ALA A 567 9.53 23.91 -11.30
C ALA A 567 8.39 24.23 -10.31
N ALA A 568 8.19 23.34 -9.34
CA ALA A 568 7.18 23.51 -8.29
C ALA A 568 7.27 24.89 -7.62
N GLY A 569 6.14 25.57 -7.49
CA GLY A 569 6.00 26.89 -6.88
C GLY A 569 6.77 28.01 -7.59
N SER A 570 7.30 27.75 -8.79
CA SER A 570 8.06 28.74 -9.56
C SER A 570 7.18 29.46 -10.57
N GLU A 571 7.64 30.64 -10.97
CA GLU A 571 6.99 31.49 -11.97
C GLU A 571 7.93 31.76 -13.14
N SER A 572 7.35 31.96 -14.33
CA SER A 572 8.04 32.38 -15.54
C SER A 572 7.23 33.45 -16.27
N GLN A 573 7.93 34.31 -17.00
CA GLN A 573 7.32 35.39 -17.77
C GLN A 573 7.25 35.04 -19.25
N THR A 574 6.06 35.12 -19.82
CA THR A 574 5.79 35.07 -21.25
C THR A 574 5.61 36.50 -21.77
N VAL A 575 6.28 36.86 -22.86
CA VAL A 575 6.26 38.23 -23.39
C VAL A 575 5.64 38.26 -24.78
N PHE A 576 4.50 38.92 -24.87
CA PHE A 576 3.80 39.23 -26.11
C PHE A 576 4.28 40.58 -26.64
N SER A 577 4.54 40.66 -27.93
CA SER A 577 4.97 41.88 -28.63
C SER A 577 4.06 42.13 -29.81
N LEU A 578 3.44 43.31 -29.86
CA LEU A 578 2.48 43.67 -30.88
C LEU A 578 2.95 44.89 -31.67
N GLN A 579 2.87 44.82 -32.99
CA GLN A 579 3.11 45.92 -33.92
C GLN A 579 2.19 45.75 -35.14
N PHE A 580 1.23 46.66 -35.31
CA PHE A 580 0.42 46.71 -36.53
C PHE A 580 1.22 47.32 -37.69
N ASP A 581 0.99 46.80 -38.90
CA ASP A 581 1.44 47.43 -40.14
C ASP A 581 0.26 48.15 -40.83
N THR A 582 0.49 48.62 -42.06
CA THR A 582 -0.47 49.41 -42.83
C THR A 582 -1.61 48.58 -43.42
N ASP A 583 -1.55 47.25 -43.33
CA ASP A 583 -2.63 46.36 -43.78
C ASP A 583 -3.69 46.16 -42.67
N ALA A 584 -3.40 46.61 -41.44
CA ALA A 584 -4.36 46.58 -40.33
C ALA A 584 -5.48 47.62 -40.51
N GLU A 585 -6.72 47.19 -40.31
CA GLU A 585 -7.88 48.10 -40.34
C GLU A 585 -7.91 48.91 -39.04
N VAL A 586 -7.64 50.21 -39.16
CA VAL A 586 -7.68 51.15 -38.04
C VAL A 586 -9.02 51.09 -37.29
N LEU A 587 -8.97 51.33 -35.99
CA LEU A 587 -10.14 51.35 -35.10
C LEU A 587 -10.93 50.03 -35.04
N THR A 588 -10.37 48.95 -35.61
CA THR A 588 -10.95 47.60 -35.55
C THR A 588 -10.25 46.78 -34.48
N PRO A 589 -10.97 46.31 -33.43
CA PRO A 589 -10.34 45.49 -32.41
C PRO A 589 -10.00 44.11 -32.97
N TYR A 590 -8.74 43.71 -32.81
CA TYR A 590 -8.23 42.38 -33.09
C TYR A 590 -8.04 41.58 -31.80
N GLU A 591 -8.29 40.28 -31.89
CA GLU A 591 -8.17 39.33 -30.79
C GLU A 591 -7.31 38.13 -31.22
N TRP A 592 -6.42 37.70 -30.34
CA TRP A 592 -5.68 36.44 -30.45
C TRP A 592 -5.92 35.60 -29.20
N THR A 593 -6.17 34.31 -29.40
CA THR A 593 -6.35 33.36 -28.30
C THR A 593 -5.18 32.40 -28.26
N TYR A 594 -4.50 32.35 -27.12
CA TYR A 594 -3.45 31.38 -26.81
C TYR A 594 -3.91 30.43 -25.72
N ARG A 595 -3.43 29.20 -25.77
CA ARG A 595 -3.61 28.21 -24.72
C ARG A 595 -2.27 27.83 -24.14
N VAL A 596 -2.15 27.94 -22.83
CA VAL A 596 -1.05 27.38 -22.05
C VAL A 596 -1.47 26.00 -21.57
N ASN A 597 -0.69 24.97 -21.88
CA ASN A 597 -0.96 23.60 -21.47
C ASN A 597 0.33 22.93 -21.00
N GLY A 598 0.21 21.98 -20.08
CA GLY A 598 1.28 21.09 -19.64
C GLY A 598 0.72 19.77 -19.16
N ASP A 599 1.59 18.89 -18.71
CA ASP A 599 1.20 17.59 -18.15
C ASP A 599 0.53 17.75 -16.79
N ASP A 600 -0.48 16.90 -16.54
CA ASP A 600 -1.21 16.80 -15.27
C ASP A 600 -1.80 18.12 -14.73
N VAL A 601 -2.06 19.10 -15.62
CA VAL A 601 -2.68 20.38 -15.29
C VAL A 601 -3.83 20.74 -16.23
N GLU A 602 -4.80 21.49 -15.72
CA GLU A 602 -5.85 22.08 -16.55
C GLU A 602 -5.27 23.22 -17.41
N PRO A 603 -5.48 23.23 -18.75
CA PRO A 603 -4.98 24.29 -19.61
C PRO A 603 -5.61 25.66 -19.29
N ARG A 604 -4.81 26.73 -19.39
CA ARG A 604 -5.27 28.11 -19.24
C ARG A 604 -5.34 28.80 -20.60
N THR A 605 -6.31 29.69 -20.78
CA THR A 605 -6.46 30.46 -22.02
C THR A 605 -6.07 31.90 -21.77
N ILE A 606 -5.22 32.45 -22.63
CA ILE A 606 -4.82 33.85 -22.62
C ILE A 606 -5.39 34.50 -23.88
N THR A 607 -6.23 35.50 -23.69
CA THR A 607 -6.78 36.33 -24.76
C THR A 607 -6.01 37.63 -24.83
N VAL A 608 -5.44 37.93 -26.00
CA VAL A 608 -4.71 39.18 -26.28
C VAL A 608 -5.57 40.05 -27.18
N THR A 609 -5.80 41.31 -26.80
CA THR A 609 -6.60 42.26 -27.59
C THR A 609 -5.84 43.54 -27.87
N ALA A 610 -6.03 44.08 -29.07
CA ALA A 610 -5.45 45.35 -29.50
C ALA A 610 -6.28 45.99 -30.61
N GLU A 611 -6.21 47.31 -30.72
CA GLU A 611 -6.87 48.08 -31.78
C GLU A 611 -5.82 48.94 -32.50
N PRO A 612 -5.71 48.92 -33.84
CA PRO A 612 -4.77 49.80 -34.54
C PRO A 612 -5.25 51.24 -34.47
N GLY A 613 -4.39 52.13 -34.00
CA GLY A 613 -4.57 53.58 -33.97
C GLY A 613 -3.97 54.26 -35.21
N ILE A 614 -4.42 55.48 -35.46
CA ILE A 614 -3.97 56.33 -36.55
C ILE A 614 -2.51 56.77 -36.32
N ILE A 615 -1.73 57.00 -37.38
CA ILE A 615 -0.42 57.65 -37.30
C ILE A 615 -0.66 59.11 -36.87
N GLU A 616 -0.06 59.57 -35.77
CA GLU A 616 -0.22 60.95 -35.29
C GLU A 616 0.39 61.97 -36.28
N GLY A 617 -0.45 62.65 -37.06
CA GLY A 617 -0.06 63.68 -38.03
C GLY A 617 0.26 65.04 -37.45
N GLU A 618 -0.02 65.29 -36.16
CA GLU A 618 0.04 66.62 -35.52
C GLU A 618 1.40 67.32 -35.71
N ALA A 619 2.50 66.58 -35.57
CA ALA A 619 3.84 67.14 -35.80
C ALA A 619 4.12 67.52 -37.27
N THR A 620 3.42 66.89 -38.22
CA THR A 620 3.50 67.23 -39.64
C THR A 620 2.60 68.41 -39.96
N HIS A 621 1.39 68.45 -39.40
CA HIS A 621 0.49 69.62 -39.43
C HIS A 621 1.20 70.88 -38.93
N ASP A 622 1.80 70.84 -37.75
CA ASP A 622 2.54 71.97 -37.16
C ASP A 622 3.65 72.49 -38.09
N ARG A 623 4.35 71.59 -38.78
CA ARG A 623 5.44 71.95 -39.70
C ARG A 623 4.94 72.53 -41.01
N LEU A 624 3.81 72.06 -41.54
CA LEU A 624 3.17 72.64 -42.73
C LEU A 624 2.60 74.02 -42.40
N GLN A 625 1.91 74.15 -41.26
CA GLN A 625 1.35 75.42 -40.78
C GLN A 625 2.42 76.47 -40.47
N ALA A 626 3.65 76.07 -40.12
CA ALA A 626 4.77 77.01 -39.97
C ALA A 626 5.10 77.80 -41.26
N TYR A 627 4.71 77.29 -42.43
CA TYR A 627 4.86 77.96 -43.72
C TYR A 627 3.59 78.68 -44.18
N GLU A 628 2.46 78.63 -43.45
CA GLU A 628 1.18 79.22 -43.89
C GLU A 628 1.28 80.74 -44.11
N ASP A 629 2.06 81.43 -43.27
CA ASP A 629 2.32 82.87 -43.38
C ASP A 629 3.38 83.22 -44.45
N ASP A 630 4.01 82.23 -45.08
CA ASP A 630 5.02 82.46 -46.13
C ASP A 630 4.34 82.91 -47.44
N PRO A 631 4.75 84.06 -48.02
CA PRO A 631 4.08 84.64 -49.18
C PRO A 631 4.19 83.81 -50.46
N GLU A 632 5.18 82.92 -50.57
CA GLU A 632 5.42 82.11 -51.76
C GLU A 632 5.08 80.64 -51.52
N LEU A 633 5.42 80.10 -50.34
CA LEU A 633 5.25 78.69 -50.00
C LEU A 633 3.92 78.36 -49.32
N GLY A 634 3.24 79.35 -48.71
CA GLY A 634 2.10 79.11 -47.82
C GLY A 634 0.88 78.49 -48.49
N ALA A 635 0.60 78.82 -49.76
CA ALA A 635 -0.48 78.17 -50.51
C ALA A 635 -0.24 76.66 -50.65
N SER A 636 0.97 76.29 -51.06
CA SER A 636 1.36 74.90 -51.28
C SER A 636 1.41 74.08 -49.98
N ALA A 637 1.87 74.70 -48.88
CA ALA A 637 1.86 74.11 -47.55
C ALA A 637 0.42 73.88 -47.04
N GLY A 638 -0.48 74.85 -47.22
CA GLY A 638 -1.88 74.73 -46.85
C GLY A 638 -2.63 73.64 -47.64
N SER A 639 -2.37 73.51 -48.94
CA SER A 639 -2.95 72.43 -49.76
C SER A 639 -2.50 71.03 -49.31
N MET A 640 -1.26 70.88 -48.85
CA MET A 640 -0.76 69.61 -48.31
C MET A 640 -1.28 69.33 -46.88
N ASP A 641 -1.47 70.37 -46.07
CA ASP A 641 -2.11 70.28 -44.75
C ASP A 641 -3.58 69.85 -44.86
N GLU A 642 -4.28 70.36 -45.88
CA GLU A 642 -5.66 69.96 -46.21
C GLU A 642 -5.72 68.49 -46.67
N LEU A 643 -4.74 68.00 -47.43
CA LEU A 643 -4.63 66.58 -47.77
C LEU A 643 -4.52 65.71 -46.52
N LEU A 644 -3.64 66.07 -45.57
CA LEU A 644 -3.47 65.32 -44.32
C LEU A 644 -4.75 65.34 -43.48
N THR A 645 -5.38 66.50 -43.33
CA THR A 645 -6.63 66.63 -42.58
C THR A 645 -7.70 65.73 -43.19
N ARG A 646 -7.85 65.75 -44.52
CA ARG A 646 -8.85 64.93 -45.22
C ARG A 646 -8.54 63.44 -45.14
N LEU A 647 -7.26 63.06 -45.15
CA LEU A 647 -6.82 61.70 -44.94
C LEU A 647 -7.23 61.22 -43.55
N GLU A 648 -6.94 62.00 -42.50
CA GLU A 648 -7.32 61.69 -41.11
C GLU A 648 -8.83 61.56 -40.94
N GLU A 649 -9.63 62.47 -41.51
CA GLU A 649 -11.11 62.35 -41.50
C GLU A 649 -11.60 61.06 -42.17
N LYS A 650 -11.05 60.71 -43.34
CA LYS A 650 -11.43 59.48 -44.06
C LYS A 650 -11.04 58.21 -43.29
N ILE A 651 -9.93 58.25 -42.54
CA ILE A 651 -9.50 57.19 -41.63
C ILE A 651 -10.52 57.05 -40.48
N GLU A 652 -10.94 58.15 -39.86
CA GLU A 652 -11.93 58.15 -38.76
C GLU A 652 -13.32 57.67 -39.22
N ASP A 653 -13.74 58.06 -40.42
CA ASP A 653 -15.04 57.70 -40.99
C ASP A 653 -15.06 56.28 -41.62
N GLY A 654 -13.90 55.63 -41.76
CA GLY A 654 -13.77 54.34 -42.45
C GLY A 654 -14.09 54.40 -43.95
N ASP A 655 -13.88 55.57 -44.58
CA ASP A 655 -14.23 55.89 -45.98
C ASP A 655 -12.98 55.98 -46.88
N LEU A 656 -11.93 55.22 -46.54
CA LEU A 656 -10.75 55.08 -47.38
C LEU A 656 -10.91 53.92 -48.35
N ASP A 657 -10.63 54.18 -49.62
CA ASP A 657 -10.62 53.17 -50.68
C ASP A 657 -9.47 52.15 -50.49
N SER A 658 -8.37 52.55 -49.84
CA SER A 658 -7.15 51.74 -49.68
C SER A 658 -6.36 52.12 -48.44
N GLY A 659 -5.97 51.12 -47.63
CA GLY A 659 -5.08 51.33 -46.48
C GLY A 659 -3.67 51.81 -46.87
N GLN A 660 -3.25 51.57 -48.12
CA GLN A 660 -1.96 52.06 -48.62
C GLN A 660 -1.91 53.59 -48.72
N ASP A 661 -3.06 54.25 -48.90
CA ASP A 661 -3.15 55.71 -48.98
C ASP A 661 -2.82 56.40 -47.66
N ILE A 662 -3.00 55.70 -46.52
CA ILE A 662 -2.55 56.17 -45.21
C ILE A 662 -1.04 56.39 -45.23
N SER A 663 -0.29 55.34 -45.57
CA SER A 663 1.17 55.39 -45.60
C SER A 663 1.70 56.36 -46.66
N ARG A 664 1.11 56.36 -47.87
CA ARG A 664 1.52 57.23 -48.97
C ARG A 664 1.22 58.69 -48.68
N GLY A 665 0.05 59.00 -48.12
CA GLY A 665 -0.37 60.38 -47.80
C GLY A 665 0.49 60.99 -46.70
N PHE A 666 0.71 60.27 -45.58
CA PHE A 666 1.60 60.75 -44.52
C PHE A 666 3.05 60.90 -45.01
N THR A 667 3.56 59.94 -45.81
CA THR A 667 4.92 60.02 -46.37
C THR A 667 5.05 61.17 -47.37
N ALA A 668 4.03 61.40 -48.20
CA ALA A 668 3.99 62.53 -49.13
C ALA A 668 4.07 63.85 -48.38
N ALA A 669 3.27 64.05 -47.33
CA ALA A 669 3.25 65.27 -46.55
C ALA A 669 4.56 65.52 -45.78
N GLN A 670 5.13 64.49 -45.15
CA GLN A 670 6.43 64.58 -44.48
C GLN A 670 7.56 64.93 -45.46
N THR A 671 7.56 64.30 -46.65
CA THR A 671 8.55 64.59 -47.70
C THR A 671 8.32 65.99 -48.30
N PHE A 672 7.08 66.47 -48.31
CA PHE A 672 6.74 67.81 -48.76
C PHE A 672 7.26 68.90 -47.81
N VAL A 673 7.24 68.67 -46.49
CA VAL A 673 7.91 69.55 -45.52
C VAL A 673 9.40 69.69 -45.84
N GLU A 674 10.09 68.61 -46.23
CA GLU A 674 11.49 68.68 -46.66
C GLU A 674 11.67 69.48 -47.96
N PHE A 675 10.72 69.39 -48.88
CA PHE A 675 10.70 70.24 -50.09
C PHE A 675 10.52 71.72 -49.75
N LEU A 676 9.57 72.07 -48.86
CA LEU A 676 9.35 73.46 -48.43
C LEU A 676 10.61 74.03 -47.77
N ASN A 677 11.22 73.27 -46.86
CA ASN A 677 12.46 73.66 -46.18
C ASN A 677 13.63 73.82 -47.16
N ALA A 678 13.82 72.87 -48.08
CA ALA A 678 14.87 72.97 -49.09
C ALA A 678 14.69 74.21 -49.98
N THR A 679 13.44 74.53 -50.37
CA THR A 679 13.11 75.68 -51.21
C THR A 679 13.34 77.01 -50.50
N ASP A 680 12.88 77.15 -49.24
CA ASP A 680 13.18 78.31 -48.39
C ASP A 680 14.70 78.52 -48.22
N ARG A 681 15.46 77.42 -48.04
CA ARG A 681 16.92 77.47 -47.95
C ARG A 681 17.60 77.89 -49.25
N VAL A 682 17.03 77.66 -50.43
CA VAL A 682 17.58 78.20 -51.71
C VAL A 682 17.68 79.72 -51.62
N GLN A 683 16.62 80.38 -51.16
CA GLN A 683 16.57 81.84 -51.03
C GLN A 683 17.55 82.33 -49.97
N ALA A 684 17.52 81.73 -48.78
CA ALA A 684 18.38 82.12 -47.67
C ALA A 684 19.89 81.96 -47.99
N VAL A 685 20.27 80.85 -48.65
CA VAL A 685 21.66 80.60 -49.07
C VAL A 685 22.06 81.54 -50.19
N ARG A 686 21.16 81.82 -51.15
CA ARG A 686 21.42 82.77 -52.23
C ARG A 686 21.71 84.17 -51.69
N GLU A 687 20.95 84.64 -50.70
CA GLU A 687 21.13 85.96 -50.09
C GLU A 687 22.43 86.08 -49.27
N SER A 688 22.86 85.00 -48.62
CA SER A 688 23.99 85.02 -47.68
C SER A 688 25.33 84.63 -48.32
N GLU A 689 25.34 83.64 -49.20
CA GLU A 689 26.54 83.02 -49.77
C GLU A 689 26.63 83.14 -51.30
N GLY A 690 25.53 83.50 -51.96
CA GLY A 690 25.47 83.71 -53.40
C GLY A 690 24.83 82.56 -54.18
N ASN A 691 24.64 82.77 -55.49
CA ASN A 691 23.91 81.84 -56.35
C ASN A 691 24.60 80.47 -56.48
N GLU A 692 25.93 80.41 -56.46
CA GLU A 692 26.69 79.16 -56.55
C GLU A 692 26.42 78.22 -55.37
N ALA A 693 26.32 78.75 -54.15
CA ALA A 693 26.03 77.98 -52.96
C ALA A 693 24.57 77.49 -52.94
N ALA A 694 23.65 78.31 -53.45
CA ALA A 694 22.22 77.98 -53.49
C ALA A 694 21.86 76.87 -54.50
N GLN A 695 22.73 76.57 -55.46
CA GLN A 695 22.50 75.53 -56.47
C GLN A 695 22.34 74.12 -55.87
N GLU A 696 23.03 73.82 -54.76
CA GLU A 696 22.92 72.51 -54.10
C GLU A 696 21.56 72.33 -53.42
N GLU A 697 21.08 73.36 -52.73
CA GLU A 697 19.76 73.35 -52.10
C GLU A 697 18.64 73.29 -53.15
N LEU A 698 18.82 73.93 -54.32
CA LEU A 698 17.86 73.85 -55.42
C LEU A 698 17.71 72.41 -55.96
N VAL A 699 18.83 71.69 -56.12
CA VAL A 699 18.80 70.29 -56.54
C VAL A 699 18.12 69.42 -55.48
N ARG A 700 18.35 69.70 -54.19
CA ARG A 700 17.67 69.01 -53.09
C ARG A 700 16.16 69.25 -53.15
N ALA A 701 15.72 70.50 -53.28
CA ALA A 701 14.32 70.89 -53.40
C ALA A 701 13.64 70.17 -54.58
N ALA A 702 14.24 70.17 -55.77
CA ALA A 702 13.69 69.48 -56.93
C ALA A 702 13.64 67.95 -56.75
N SER A 703 14.62 67.34 -56.08
CA SER A 703 14.61 65.90 -55.78
C SER A 703 13.50 65.52 -54.80
N THR A 704 13.31 66.29 -53.73
CA THR A 704 12.22 66.07 -52.77
C THR A 704 10.86 66.29 -53.42
N TYR A 705 10.71 67.33 -54.25
CA TYR A 705 9.49 67.60 -55.01
C TYR A 705 9.09 66.40 -55.89
N ASN A 706 10.03 65.85 -56.67
CA ASN A 706 9.78 64.68 -57.51
C ASN A 706 9.39 63.43 -56.70
N THR A 707 9.93 63.30 -55.47
CA THR A 707 9.60 62.19 -54.56
C THR A 707 8.16 62.33 -54.04
N VAL A 708 7.75 63.55 -53.66
CA VAL A 708 6.35 63.82 -53.28
C VAL A 708 5.41 63.57 -54.46
N ALA A 709 5.79 64.00 -55.67
CA ALA A 709 5.01 63.78 -56.88
C ALA A 709 4.75 62.29 -57.16
N LEU A 710 5.74 61.43 -56.90
CA LEU A 710 5.57 59.99 -57.00
C LEU A 710 4.51 59.49 -56.00
N TYR A 711 4.66 59.81 -54.71
CA TYR A 711 3.72 59.36 -53.67
C TYR A 711 2.29 59.85 -53.90
N VAL A 712 2.14 61.13 -54.26
CA VAL A 712 0.83 61.71 -54.58
C VAL A 712 0.22 61.04 -55.80
N SER A 713 1.00 60.72 -56.84
CA SER A 713 0.49 60.06 -58.04
C SER A 713 0.00 58.63 -57.80
N GLU A 714 0.54 57.97 -56.78
CA GLU A 714 0.19 56.61 -56.36
C GLU A 714 -0.95 56.55 -55.34
N LEU A 715 -1.42 57.69 -54.81
CA LEU A 715 -2.65 57.71 -54.01
C LEU A 715 -3.79 57.15 -54.84
N GLU A 716 -4.61 56.25 -54.29
CA GLU A 716 -5.74 55.59 -54.96
C GLU A 716 -7.01 56.43 -54.83
N ASP A 717 -7.23 57.05 -53.68
CA ASP A 717 -8.34 57.98 -53.42
C ASP A 717 -8.26 59.23 -54.33
N PRO A 718 -9.31 59.52 -55.11
CA PRO A 718 -9.29 60.62 -56.06
C PRO A 718 -9.31 62.01 -55.41
N GLU A 719 -9.92 62.15 -54.23
CA GLU A 719 -9.99 63.42 -53.51
C GLU A 719 -8.63 63.77 -52.90
N LEU A 720 -7.98 62.81 -52.22
CA LEU A 720 -6.62 62.98 -51.68
C LEU A 720 -5.60 63.24 -52.79
N ARG A 721 -5.69 62.51 -53.91
CA ARG A 721 -4.82 62.73 -55.07
C ARG A 721 -4.97 64.14 -55.64
N GLU A 722 -6.19 64.68 -55.71
CA GLU A 722 -6.44 66.04 -56.22
C GLU A 722 -5.84 67.11 -55.30
N LEU A 723 -6.00 66.97 -53.98
CA LEU A 723 -5.40 67.88 -53.00
C LEU A 723 -3.86 67.88 -53.08
N GLY A 724 -3.27 66.69 -53.21
CA GLY A 724 -1.81 66.55 -53.32
C GLY A 724 -1.28 67.12 -54.63
N GLN A 725 -2.02 66.94 -55.73
CA GLN A 725 -1.67 67.55 -57.02
C GLN A 725 -1.74 69.07 -56.96
N ARG A 726 -2.71 69.64 -56.26
CA ARG A 726 -2.81 71.09 -56.04
C ARG A 726 -1.60 71.63 -55.27
N ALA A 727 -1.21 70.98 -54.17
CA ALA A 727 -0.02 71.36 -53.41
C ALA A 727 1.26 71.31 -54.27
N LEU A 728 1.38 70.29 -55.13
CA LEU A 728 2.48 70.17 -56.08
C LEU A 728 2.46 71.25 -57.16
N GLU A 729 1.31 71.55 -57.76
CA GLU A 729 1.18 72.61 -58.77
C GLU A 729 1.59 73.99 -58.20
N GLU A 730 1.18 74.29 -56.98
CA GLU A 730 1.54 75.51 -56.26
C GLU A 730 3.04 75.54 -55.92
N GLY A 731 3.60 74.45 -55.38
CA GLY A 731 5.02 74.34 -55.07
C GLY A 731 5.92 74.38 -56.31
N ASN A 732 5.48 73.80 -57.44
CA ASN A 732 6.21 73.82 -58.71
C ASN A 732 6.36 75.24 -59.27
N THR A 733 5.41 76.13 -58.97
CA THR A 733 5.49 77.53 -59.40
C THR A 733 6.71 78.19 -58.74
N VAL A 734 6.90 78.00 -57.43
CA VAL A 734 8.04 78.53 -56.68
C VAL A 734 9.34 77.86 -57.13
N LEU A 735 9.35 76.54 -57.27
CA LEU A 735 10.54 75.80 -57.72
C LEU A 735 11.01 76.26 -59.11
N ASN A 736 10.09 76.49 -60.06
CA ASN A 736 10.45 76.98 -61.39
C ASN A 736 10.99 78.42 -61.38
N ASP A 737 10.48 79.29 -60.50
CA ASP A 737 11.02 80.65 -60.36
C ASP A 737 12.47 80.64 -59.83
N GLU A 738 12.75 79.74 -58.90
CA GLU A 738 14.11 79.53 -58.37
C GLU A 738 15.07 78.94 -59.43
N ILE A 739 14.59 77.97 -60.22
CA ILE A 739 15.31 77.42 -61.37
C ILE A 739 15.62 78.51 -62.41
N GLU A 740 14.64 79.34 -62.76
CA GLU A 740 14.79 80.45 -63.72
C GLU A 740 15.82 81.48 -63.23
N THR A 741 15.78 81.81 -61.95
CA THR A 741 16.70 82.77 -61.33
C THR A 741 18.14 82.25 -61.38
N GLN A 742 18.35 80.98 -61.03
CA GLN A 742 19.67 80.34 -61.12
C GLN A 742 20.16 80.22 -62.56
N ARG A 743 19.27 79.88 -63.49
CA ARG A 743 19.60 79.78 -64.92
C ARG A 743 20.09 81.12 -65.46
N THR A 744 19.32 82.18 -65.21
CA THR A 744 19.67 83.54 -65.64
C THR A 744 21.03 83.97 -65.11
N TYR A 745 21.32 83.69 -63.83
CA TYR A 745 22.63 83.99 -63.23
C TYR A 745 23.80 83.33 -63.99
N TYR A 746 23.71 82.03 -64.24
CA TYR A 746 24.78 81.30 -64.92
C TYR A 746 24.89 81.65 -66.41
N GLU A 747 23.78 81.92 -67.09
CA GLU A 747 23.80 82.40 -68.49
C GLU A 747 24.46 83.77 -68.62
N ASP A 748 24.14 84.71 -67.73
CA ASP A 748 24.75 86.04 -67.69
C ASP A 748 26.25 85.96 -67.41
N ARG A 749 26.67 85.06 -66.51
CA ARG A 749 28.09 84.78 -66.25
C ARG A 749 28.81 84.21 -67.47
N LEU A 750 28.20 83.23 -68.15
CA LEU A 750 28.75 82.61 -69.34
C LEU A 750 28.94 83.60 -70.49
N ALA A 751 28.03 84.57 -70.63
CA ALA A 751 28.06 85.58 -71.68
C ALA A 751 29.13 86.68 -71.47
N SER A 752 29.82 86.71 -70.33
CA SER A 752 30.84 87.72 -70.03
C SER A 752 32.16 87.46 -70.79
N GLU A 753 32.77 88.51 -71.37
CA GLU A 753 33.98 88.40 -72.21
C GLU A 753 35.26 87.98 -71.44
N GLU A 754 35.20 87.80 -70.12
CA GLU A 754 36.34 87.52 -69.24
C GLU A 754 36.33 86.10 -68.62
N THR A 755 35.40 85.21 -69.00
CA THR A 755 35.28 83.88 -68.38
C THR A 755 36.48 82.99 -68.73
N ALA A 756 37.19 82.50 -67.71
CA ALA A 756 38.27 81.55 -67.89
C ALA A 756 37.76 80.14 -68.23
N LEU A 757 38.56 79.31 -68.91
CA LEU A 757 38.13 77.99 -69.39
C LEU A 757 37.62 77.03 -68.29
N LEU A 758 38.21 77.10 -67.08
CA LEU A 758 37.74 76.30 -65.94
C LEU A 758 36.39 76.80 -65.40
N GLU A 759 36.23 78.12 -65.33
CA GLU A 759 35.00 78.76 -64.89
C GLU A 759 33.86 78.50 -65.88
N GLU A 760 34.14 78.58 -67.18
CA GLU A 760 33.21 78.22 -68.26
C GLU A 760 32.71 76.77 -68.12
N ALA A 761 33.63 75.82 -67.91
CA ALA A 761 33.28 74.41 -67.70
C ALA A 761 32.40 74.19 -66.45
N MET A 762 32.65 74.92 -65.37
CA MET A 762 31.84 74.85 -64.15
C MET A 762 30.44 75.43 -64.36
N ILE A 763 30.34 76.60 -64.99
CA ILE A 763 29.07 77.27 -65.29
C ILE A 763 28.20 76.40 -66.19
N GLN A 764 28.76 75.83 -67.26
CA GLN A 764 28.01 74.97 -68.18
C GLN A 764 27.57 73.66 -67.51
N ARG A 765 28.34 73.10 -66.57
CA ARG A 765 27.88 71.97 -65.73
C ARG A 765 26.73 72.34 -64.81
N SER A 766 26.74 73.54 -64.23
CA SER A 766 25.61 74.03 -63.43
C SER A 766 24.37 74.23 -64.29
N LEU A 767 24.48 74.85 -65.46
CA LEU A 767 23.38 74.98 -66.42
C LEU A 767 22.86 73.61 -66.91
N ALA A 768 23.75 72.63 -67.12
CA ALA A 768 23.33 71.28 -67.49
C ALA A 768 22.49 70.62 -66.40
N ARG A 769 22.85 70.81 -65.11
CA ARG A 769 22.04 70.33 -63.98
C ARG A 769 20.69 71.02 -63.92
N ILE A 770 20.65 72.34 -64.10
CA ILE A 770 19.39 73.11 -64.17
C ILE A 770 18.51 72.60 -65.31
N ALA A 771 19.06 72.39 -66.50
CA ALA A 771 18.32 71.84 -67.64
C ALA A 771 17.75 70.43 -67.37
N VAL A 772 18.44 69.58 -66.60
CA VAL A 772 17.89 68.29 -66.14
C VAL A 772 16.69 68.51 -65.21
N LEU A 773 16.75 69.50 -64.30
CA LEU A 773 15.62 69.82 -63.42
C LEU A 773 14.39 70.33 -64.20
N GLU A 774 14.62 71.05 -65.30
CA GLU A 774 13.57 71.52 -66.23
C GLU A 774 13.05 70.41 -67.18
N GLY A 775 13.64 69.22 -67.16
CA GLY A 775 13.32 68.13 -68.10
C GLY A 775 13.83 68.35 -69.52
N GLU A 776 14.81 69.24 -69.72
CA GLU A 776 15.43 69.58 -71.00
C GLU A 776 16.69 68.73 -71.28
N ASP A 777 16.55 67.40 -71.34
CA ASP A 777 17.67 66.45 -71.45
C ASP A 777 18.62 66.71 -72.64
N GLU A 778 18.08 67.15 -73.79
CA GLU A 778 18.88 67.48 -74.98
C GLU A 778 19.79 68.69 -74.73
N ARG A 779 19.25 69.72 -74.07
CA ARG A 779 20.00 70.93 -73.71
C ARG A 779 21.03 70.63 -72.63
N ALA A 780 20.67 69.85 -71.63
CA ALA A 780 21.60 69.39 -70.59
C ALA A 780 22.79 68.65 -71.20
N SER A 781 22.53 67.74 -72.14
CA SER A 781 23.58 66.98 -72.85
C SER A 781 24.50 67.89 -73.66
N GLN A 782 23.94 68.92 -74.31
CA GLN A 782 24.73 69.91 -75.05
C GLN A 782 25.63 70.72 -74.12
N LEU A 783 25.07 71.28 -73.05
CA LEU A 783 25.81 72.05 -72.05
C LEU A 783 26.92 71.22 -71.39
N GLN A 784 26.68 69.93 -71.16
CA GLN A 784 27.69 69.04 -70.62
C GLN A 784 28.83 68.74 -71.62
N ALA A 785 28.50 68.59 -72.91
CA ALA A 785 29.50 68.44 -73.96
C ALA A 785 30.36 69.71 -74.13
N ASP A 786 29.73 70.88 -74.07
CA ASP A 786 30.44 72.16 -74.09
C ASP A 786 31.36 72.28 -72.86
N ALA A 787 30.89 71.85 -71.67
CA ALA A 787 31.65 71.94 -70.43
C ALA A 787 32.90 71.04 -70.47
N ASP A 788 32.74 69.83 -71.01
CA ASP A 788 33.84 68.90 -71.16
C ASP A 788 34.86 69.40 -72.21
N ALA A 789 34.39 70.06 -73.27
CA ALA A 789 35.28 70.72 -74.23
C ALA A 789 36.07 71.89 -73.61
N ALA A 790 35.41 72.74 -72.81
CA ALA A 790 36.07 73.82 -72.07
C ALA A 790 37.10 73.28 -71.06
N PHE A 791 36.77 72.20 -70.34
CA PHE A 791 37.70 71.54 -69.41
C PHE A 791 38.88 70.87 -70.12
N GLU A 792 38.68 70.26 -71.28
CA GLU A 792 39.77 69.71 -72.09
C GLU A 792 40.72 70.82 -72.57
N ALA A 793 40.16 71.98 -72.97
CA ALA A 793 40.94 73.16 -73.32
C ALA A 793 41.71 73.73 -72.12
N TYR A 794 41.11 73.77 -70.93
CA TYR A 794 41.79 74.11 -69.67
C TYR A 794 42.99 73.20 -69.42
N SER A 795 42.77 71.88 -69.43
CA SER A 795 43.80 70.86 -69.19
C SER A 795 44.97 70.98 -70.19
N THR A 796 44.63 71.24 -71.46
CA THR A 796 45.61 71.47 -72.52
C THR A 796 46.47 72.71 -72.23
N ASN A 797 45.85 73.83 -71.83
CA ASN A 797 46.56 75.06 -71.50
C ASN A 797 47.46 74.88 -70.26
N VAL A 798 46.98 74.26 -69.18
CA VAL A 798 47.80 73.96 -68.00
C VAL A 798 49.01 73.08 -68.36
N SER A 799 48.79 72.04 -69.17
CA SER A 799 49.86 71.15 -69.65
C SER A 799 50.91 71.87 -70.48
N GLN A 800 50.48 72.71 -71.44
CA GLN A 800 51.39 73.53 -72.25
C GLN A 800 52.12 74.57 -71.40
N GLY A 801 51.43 75.18 -70.42
CA GLY A 801 51.98 76.09 -69.43
C GLY A 801 53.12 75.45 -68.62
N GLN A 802 52.88 74.26 -68.06
CA GLN A 802 53.89 73.48 -67.33
C GLN A 802 55.08 73.08 -68.22
N SER A 803 54.81 72.62 -69.44
CA SER A 803 55.84 72.23 -70.40
C SER A 803 56.77 73.41 -70.74
N ASN A 804 56.20 74.58 -71.01
CA ASN A 804 56.96 75.81 -71.28
C ASN A 804 57.77 76.27 -70.05
N LEU A 805 57.20 76.17 -68.84
CA LEU A 805 57.93 76.46 -67.60
C LEU A 805 59.14 75.54 -67.41
N GLN A 806 58.96 74.23 -67.62
CA GLN A 806 60.03 73.25 -67.52
C GLN A 806 61.11 73.47 -68.59
N ALA A 807 60.71 73.81 -69.82
CA ALA A 807 61.62 74.17 -70.90
C ALA A 807 62.44 75.42 -70.54
N ALA A 808 61.81 76.46 -69.98
CA ALA A 808 62.49 77.68 -69.51
C ALA A 808 63.54 77.36 -68.42
N ARG A 809 63.16 76.56 -67.42
CA ARG A 809 64.05 76.14 -66.32
C ARG A 809 65.21 75.29 -66.83
N SER A 810 64.97 74.37 -67.76
CA SER A 810 65.99 73.50 -68.35
C SER A 810 66.97 74.29 -69.24
N ALA A 811 66.46 75.21 -70.07
CA ALA A 811 67.27 76.10 -70.88
C ALA A 811 68.18 76.98 -70.01
N ARG A 812 67.67 77.46 -68.87
CA ARG A 812 68.44 78.21 -67.88
C ARG A 812 69.54 77.38 -67.23
N GLU A 813 69.24 76.15 -66.82
CA GLU A 813 70.23 75.26 -66.21
C GLU A 813 71.36 74.94 -67.20
N ASN A 814 71.02 74.67 -68.46
CA ASN A 814 72.00 74.46 -69.52
C ASN A 814 72.87 75.72 -69.76
N LEU A 815 72.24 76.91 -69.81
CA LEU A 815 72.97 78.17 -69.91
C LEU A 815 73.94 78.37 -68.73
N SER A 816 73.49 78.05 -67.51
CA SER A 816 74.29 78.15 -66.29
C SER A 816 75.47 77.18 -66.28
N GLY A 817 75.28 75.94 -66.75
CA GLY A 817 76.32 74.91 -66.77
C GLY A 817 77.33 75.04 -67.92
N SER A 818 76.92 75.61 -69.06
CA SER A 818 77.76 75.65 -70.27
C SER A 818 78.49 76.97 -70.49
N MET A 819 77.92 78.11 -70.07
CA MET A 819 78.45 79.43 -70.41
C MET A 819 78.79 80.30 -69.19
N LEU A 820 78.24 79.99 -68.01
CA LEU A 820 78.50 80.73 -66.78
C LEU A 820 79.48 79.98 -65.89
N THR A 821 80.33 80.74 -65.19
CA THR A 821 81.23 80.21 -64.16
C THR A 821 80.88 80.85 -62.82
N SER A 822 80.68 80.04 -61.78
CA SER A 822 80.39 80.54 -60.46
C SER A 822 81.68 81.01 -59.77
N VAL A 823 81.74 82.29 -59.40
CA VAL A 823 82.84 82.85 -58.61
C VAL A 823 82.23 83.48 -57.36
N GLY A 824 82.56 82.93 -56.18
CA GLY A 824 82.00 83.40 -54.90
C GLY A 824 80.47 83.27 -54.80
N GLY A 825 79.87 82.30 -55.50
CA GLY A 825 78.42 82.11 -55.55
C GLY A 825 77.68 83.01 -56.56
N THR A 826 78.38 83.93 -57.24
CA THR A 826 77.78 84.75 -58.31
C THR A 826 78.11 84.15 -59.67
N PRO A 827 77.12 83.84 -60.52
CA PRO A 827 77.39 83.34 -61.85
C PRO A 827 77.91 84.48 -62.74
N LEU A 828 79.10 84.29 -63.31
CA LEU A 828 79.78 85.26 -64.16
C LEU A 828 80.00 84.67 -65.55
N LEU A 829 79.74 85.48 -66.58
CA LEU A 829 80.18 85.18 -67.94
C LEU A 829 81.62 85.70 -68.09
N LEU A 830 82.60 84.81 -68.05
CA LEU A 830 84.03 85.20 -68.10
C LEU A 830 84.61 85.30 -69.52
N ASN A 831 84.01 84.60 -70.50
CA ASN A 831 84.48 84.56 -71.87
C ASN A 831 83.64 85.48 -72.78
N PRO A 832 84.20 86.59 -73.30
CA PRO A 832 83.45 87.50 -74.16
C PRO A 832 83.01 86.90 -75.50
N ALA A 833 83.66 85.82 -75.98
CA ALA A 833 83.24 85.12 -77.20
C ALA A 833 81.85 84.46 -77.07
N ASN A 834 81.39 84.20 -75.83
CA ASN A 834 80.11 83.54 -75.56
C ASN A 834 78.94 84.53 -75.42
N LEU A 835 79.13 85.84 -75.61
CA LEU A 835 78.08 86.86 -75.41
C LEU A 835 76.89 86.68 -76.38
N GLY A 836 77.15 86.42 -77.66
CA GLY A 836 76.09 86.21 -78.66
C GLY A 836 75.20 85.00 -78.33
N PRO A 837 75.78 83.80 -78.13
CA PRO A 837 75.02 82.62 -77.69
C PRO A 837 74.26 82.81 -76.37
N PHE A 838 74.85 83.52 -75.40
CA PHE A 838 74.22 83.83 -74.12
C PHE A 838 72.96 84.70 -74.28
N ASP A 839 73.03 85.77 -75.08
CA ASP A 839 71.89 86.67 -75.30
C ASP A 839 70.73 85.94 -76.01
N ALA A 840 71.03 85.04 -76.96
CA ALA A 840 70.04 84.21 -77.64
C ALA A 840 69.33 83.23 -76.68
N GLN A 841 70.09 82.53 -75.84
CA GLN A 841 69.51 81.62 -74.85
C GLN A 841 68.72 82.35 -73.76
N ARG A 842 69.17 83.54 -73.32
CA ARG A 842 68.40 84.39 -72.40
C ARG A 842 67.05 84.81 -72.99
N ALA A 843 67.02 85.20 -74.27
CA ALA A 843 65.77 85.55 -74.95
C ALA A 843 64.81 84.36 -75.03
N HIS A 844 65.33 83.17 -75.35
CA HIS A 844 64.55 81.94 -75.37
C HIS A 844 63.96 81.56 -74.00
N ILE A 845 64.74 81.73 -72.91
CA ILE A 845 64.24 81.52 -71.55
C ILE A 845 63.09 82.49 -71.23
N ALA A 846 63.23 83.77 -71.60
CA ALA A 846 62.18 84.77 -71.37
C ALA A 846 60.89 84.44 -72.11
N GLU A 847 61.00 84.07 -73.39
CA GLU A 847 59.88 83.66 -74.24
C GLU A 847 59.13 82.45 -73.65
N ARG A 848 59.85 81.42 -73.20
CA ARG A 848 59.22 80.23 -72.59
C ARG A 848 58.51 80.53 -71.28
N TYR A 849 59.03 81.44 -70.46
CA TYR A 849 58.30 81.92 -69.29
C TYR A 849 57.05 82.72 -69.69
N ASP A 850 57.12 83.58 -70.70
CA ASP A 850 55.96 84.39 -71.16
C ASP A 850 54.86 83.50 -71.78
N GLU A 851 55.23 82.50 -72.58
CA GLU A 851 54.29 81.49 -73.10
C GLU A 851 53.64 80.70 -71.96
N SER A 852 54.42 80.29 -70.96
CA SER A 852 53.91 79.58 -69.78
C SER A 852 52.86 80.40 -69.03
N ILE A 853 53.17 81.67 -68.75
CA ILE A 853 52.27 82.63 -68.09
C ILE A 853 50.96 82.76 -68.89
N SER A 854 51.05 83.00 -70.20
CA SER A 854 49.86 83.18 -71.05
C SER A 854 48.93 81.95 -71.05
N HIS A 855 49.49 80.74 -71.03
CA HIS A 855 48.68 79.52 -70.96
C HIS A 855 47.99 79.34 -69.60
N PHE A 856 48.67 79.66 -68.49
CA PHE A 856 48.04 79.62 -67.17
C PHE A 856 46.97 80.71 -67.02
N GLU A 857 47.16 81.91 -67.55
CA GLU A 857 46.13 82.96 -67.55
C GLU A 857 44.90 82.55 -68.37
N ALA A 858 45.07 81.97 -69.55
CA ALA A 858 43.95 81.45 -70.35
C ALA A 858 43.20 80.30 -69.66
N ALA A 859 43.89 79.53 -68.82
CA ALA A 859 43.29 78.48 -68.00
C ALA A 859 42.57 79.02 -66.75
N GLY A 860 42.69 80.32 -66.42
CA GLY A 860 42.15 80.89 -65.18
C GLY A 860 43.05 80.72 -63.96
N GLU A 861 44.29 80.25 -64.15
CA GLU A 861 45.27 79.98 -63.09
C GLU A 861 46.10 81.24 -62.76
N GLN A 862 45.43 82.31 -62.36
CA GLN A 862 46.03 83.65 -62.21
C GLN A 862 47.16 83.68 -61.17
N GLU A 863 46.96 83.00 -60.03
CA GLU A 863 47.99 82.92 -58.97
C GLU A 863 49.24 82.17 -59.45
N THR A 864 49.05 81.08 -60.20
CA THR A 864 50.15 80.32 -60.78
C THR A 864 50.89 81.16 -61.81
N ALA A 865 50.18 81.87 -62.68
CA ALA A 865 50.77 82.79 -63.66
C ALA A 865 51.60 83.90 -62.98
N ASP A 866 51.10 84.49 -61.91
CA ASP A 866 51.81 85.53 -61.15
C ASP A 866 53.07 85.00 -60.46
N SER A 867 53.01 83.82 -59.85
CA SER A 867 54.18 83.14 -59.29
C SER A 867 55.27 82.90 -60.34
N ILE A 868 54.88 82.45 -61.54
CA ILE A 868 55.80 82.23 -62.66
C ILE A 868 56.39 83.56 -63.17
N ARG A 869 55.58 84.62 -63.21
CA ARG A 869 56.01 85.99 -63.58
C ARG A 869 57.06 86.52 -62.63
N GLU A 870 56.91 86.29 -61.32
CA GLU A 870 57.93 86.63 -60.32
C GLU A 870 59.23 85.83 -60.53
N GLU A 871 59.13 84.52 -60.77
CA GLU A 871 60.30 83.67 -61.04
C GLU A 871 61.06 84.16 -62.28
N ARG A 872 60.36 84.38 -63.40
CA ARG A 872 60.92 84.93 -64.63
C ARG A 872 61.72 86.19 -64.37
N ASN A 873 61.12 87.16 -63.68
CA ASN A 873 61.76 88.45 -63.41
C ASN A 873 63.03 88.30 -62.57
N ARG A 874 63.01 87.44 -61.55
CA ARG A 874 64.17 87.13 -60.70
C ARG A 874 65.31 86.51 -61.52
N GLN A 875 65.00 85.53 -62.36
CA GLN A 875 65.99 84.82 -63.16
C GLN A 875 66.58 85.71 -64.27
N LEU A 876 65.76 86.46 -64.99
CA LEU A 876 66.23 87.37 -66.05
C LEU A 876 67.09 88.51 -65.48
N SER A 877 66.79 88.98 -64.26
CA SER A 877 67.62 89.96 -63.55
C SER A 877 69.01 89.38 -63.20
N ALA A 878 69.07 88.15 -62.70
CA ALA A 878 70.34 87.46 -62.43
C ALA A 878 71.19 87.29 -63.71
N LEU A 879 70.57 86.88 -64.82
CA LEU A 879 71.24 86.78 -66.12
C LEU A 879 71.69 88.15 -66.64
N SER A 880 70.91 89.21 -66.41
CA SER A 880 71.32 90.57 -66.75
C SER A 880 72.53 91.02 -65.95
N THR A 881 72.59 90.67 -64.67
CA THR A 881 73.74 90.94 -63.80
C THR A 881 74.99 90.22 -64.29
N ALA A 882 74.87 88.94 -64.66
CA ALA A 882 75.99 88.17 -65.24
C ALA A 882 76.51 88.81 -66.54
N ARG A 883 75.61 89.31 -67.39
CA ARG A 883 75.94 90.05 -68.61
C ARG A 883 76.71 91.34 -68.31
N THR A 884 76.24 92.15 -67.36
CA THR A 884 76.89 93.41 -66.98
C THR A 884 78.24 93.17 -66.29
N ALA A 885 78.33 92.15 -65.44
CA ALA A 885 79.57 91.78 -64.77
C ALA A 885 80.64 91.31 -65.77
N MET A 886 80.27 90.68 -66.90
CA MET A 886 81.22 90.36 -67.97
C MET A 886 81.94 91.60 -68.50
N PHE A 887 81.21 92.70 -68.73
CA PHE A 887 81.83 93.95 -69.17
C PHE A 887 82.78 94.53 -68.11
N ALA A 888 82.43 94.40 -66.83
CA ALA A 888 83.29 94.82 -65.73
C ALA A 888 84.56 93.94 -65.61
N VAL A 889 84.42 92.61 -65.71
CA VAL A 889 85.53 91.66 -65.67
C VAL A 889 86.44 91.83 -66.89
N THR A 890 85.88 92.03 -68.08
CA THR A 890 86.65 92.31 -69.30
C THR A 890 87.40 93.63 -69.17
N GLY A 891 86.76 94.67 -68.63
CA GLY A 891 87.41 95.93 -68.28
C GLY A 891 88.55 95.73 -67.27
N GLY A 892 88.34 94.87 -66.27
CA GLY A 892 89.35 94.45 -65.30
C GLY A 892 90.53 93.71 -65.93
N TYR A 893 90.31 92.78 -66.85
CA TYR A 893 91.37 92.09 -67.60
C TYR A 893 92.17 93.06 -68.47
N VAL A 894 91.48 93.97 -69.16
CA VAL A 894 92.14 95.04 -69.94
C VAL A 894 92.97 95.92 -69.01
N PHE A 895 92.44 96.30 -67.85
CA PHE A 895 93.16 97.12 -66.87
C PHE A 895 94.37 96.37 -66.28
N ALA A 896 94.24 95.10 -65.91
CA ALA A 896 95.33 94.27 -65.42
C ALA A 896 96.42 94.09 -66.48
N PHE A 897 96.04 93.89 -67.75
CA PHE A 897 96.97 93.83 -68.87
C PHE A 897 97.70 95.16 -69.06
N VAL A 898 97.00 96.30 -69.00
CA VAL A 898 97.60 97.64 -69.04
C VAL A 898 98.51 97.88 -67.84
N ALA A 899 98.12 97.49 -66.63
CA ALA A 899 98.91 97.61 -65.42
C ALA A 899 100.19 96.77 -65.48
N LEU A 900 100.11 95.55 -66.05
CA LEU A 900 101.27 94.69 -66.32
C LEU A 900 102.23 95.36 -67.32
N LEU A 901 101.70 95.95 -68.40
CA LEU A 901 102.48 96.73 -69.36
C LEU A 901 103.17 97.93 -68.68
N VAL A 902 102.46 98.67 -67.80
CA VAL A 902 103.02 99.79 -67.03
C VAL A 902 104.09 99.33 -66.03
N HIS A 903 103.89 98.20 -65.35
CA HIS A 903 104.87 97.63 -64.43
C HIS A 903 106.17 97.23 -65.16
N LEU A 904 106.03 96.56 -66.31
CA LEU A 904 107.15 96.25 -67.22
C LEU A 904 107.89 97.51 -67.67
N ALA A 905 107.17 98.59 -68.00
CA ALA A 905 107.75 99.88 -68.38
C ALA A 905 108.50 100.57 -67.23
N ARG A 906 107.99 100.51 -65.99
CA ARG A 906 108.69 101.05 -64.80
C ARG A 906 109.94 100.25 -64.44
N GLY A 907 109.88 98.92 -64.52
CA GLY A 907 111.03 98.07 -64.28
C GLY A 907 112.17 98.34 -65.26
N THR A 908 111.85 98.60 -66.53
CA THR A 908 112.84 99.01 -67.53
C THR A 908 113.41 100.41 -67.27
N LEU A 909 112.62 101.37 -66.77
CA LEU A 909 113.12 102.70 -66.40
C LEU A 909 114.05 102.68 -65.16
N ALA A 910 113.74 101.89 -64.13
CA ALA A 910 114.61 101.74 -62.95
C ALA A 910 115.99 101.15 -63.33
N TYR A 911 116.00 100.17 -64.23
CA TYR A 911 117.24 99.60 -64.77
C TYR A 911 118.11 100.65 -65.49
N VAL A 912 117.52 101.62 -66.18
CA VAL A 912 118.24 102.70 -66.87
C VAL A 912 118.77 103.76 -65.90
N SER A 913 118.12 103.96 -64.74
CA SER A 913 118.57 104.88 -63.69
C SER A 913 119.82 104.33 -62.96
N ASP A 914 119.81 103.06 -62.56
CA ASP A 914 120.97 102.42 -61.90
C ASP A 914 122.20 102.35 -62.81
N ALA A 915 121.98 102.26 -64.14
CA ALA A 915 123.07 102.26 -65.11
C ALA A 915 123.83 103.61 -65.19
N ASN A 916 123.23 104.72 -64.75
CA ASN A 916 123.88 106.05 -64.75
C ASN A 916 124.67 106.37 -63.48
N GLU A 917 124.45 105.66 -62.37
CA GLU A 917 125.12 105.93 -61.09
C GLU A 917 126.45 105.16 -60.92
N ALA A 918 126.76 104.23 -61.85
CA ALA A 918 127.93 103.36 -61.81
C ALA A 918 129.22 103.88 -62.50
N VAL A 919 129.30 105.14 -62.96
CA VAL A 919 130.47 105.63 -63.75
C VAL A 919 131.23 106.82 -63.14
N ASN A 920 130.85 107.34 -61.96
CA ASN A 920 131.68 108.26 -61.17
C ASN A 920 132.18 107.60 -59.86
N GLY A 921 133.19 106.72 -59.94
CA GLY A 921 133.90 106.19 -58.78
C GLY A 921 134.60 104.84 -59.02
N GLU A 922 135.90 104.79 -58.75
CA GLU A 922 136.85 103.75 -59.19
C GLU A 922 137.19 102.72 -58.06
N PHE A 923 136.91 101.43 -58.33
CA PHE A 923 137.34 100.11 -57.79
C PHE A 923 137.29 99.65 -56.30
N LEU A 924 136.50 98.55 -56.10
CA LEU A 924 136.61 97.35 -55.23
C LEU A 924 136.64 97.45 -53.68
N VAL A 925 135.47 97.23 -53.04
CA VAL A 925 135.03 95.99 -52.34
C VAL A 925 133.52 95.85 -52.55
#